data_AF-A0A7S7J0Y0-F1
#
_entry.id   AF-A0A7S7J0Y0-F1
#
_cell.length_a   1.000
_cell.length_b   1.000
_cell.length_c   1.000
_cell.angle_alpha   90.00
_cell.angle_beta   90.00
_cell.angle_gamma   90.00
#
_symmetry.space_group_name_H-M   'P 1'
#
loop_
_entity.id
_entity.type
_entity.pdbx_description
1 polymer ?
#
loop_
_entity_poly.entity_id
_entity_poly.type
_entity_poly.pdbx_seq_one_letter_code
_entity_poly.pdbx_strand_id
1 'polypeptide(L)'
;MQVKKVISAVLTSLMLFSLSSFPVFAADTSADSKPGIAFEAPLYNAVKNVYEVSKPEHIMYMSGDWKDGAPRDGHYVLTTDIDMSAFEDFIPIASEKEAGFIGTFDGQFHMIKNLKVHYPKKYVGLFGYIGNENQPAYIKNLALINCDIIGQQNVGGLTGVNYGTITNCVVTGKIVVDNLSNSHTGGAVAGKVKEGEGPVMGRVENCFINADIIAPYDVGGIAGIQDGGGYIGKCFALGTVTSNASNGMAGGIVGSFNAGDRLENCVAAQSVITGVRDTDRIVGQLNDESGININNNYAWEGTQMIGNGPVERPNRVYFEPASTEKICSKETYLDLGWDFSNVWDWKTTATGGYPMLKGFSSEVTSIAANYVVKSTNIISSPMNTAKLHEKTMIAAKVLSPETVNSVSLYYGYDPDGTKFTDHVKMNLATDGRYTAQLPTDKAEYVYYYIKAETAAGTVTYPYYSEFPVSVYVDDGRILGEPSQITMTVGSEQGSLRFSWLTVPEIDATVIKYKIKGSSEWTSKEGKSFLTAVTKGWKEKNTHQVTLEDLKPDAIYVYSVGDGKTFMSPEKEFKAPSDKAADAFSFLFVSDPQSVSTEDYESFQKSMDFALTKLEKMEFFLTAGDITQDGYKSSEWDACFEVMGDYFSKYPSITIPGNHEMKGDWNFINFAGRFNLPGGDAGTSFDNTIGAMEYGDACFVIINTEVTPPAEKPEILQKQLDWAKACFEQSNKKWRIMVAHAGPYTSNHDPMEVRPYLIDAIDDMKVDLFLNGHDHIYIRGTVKNDQKVPLGEGTTYITGGTVGNKYYDYLDRSKYFTDSYHDDEDQQTVNLVTVSKDGIKVTSMQKADPENWETWKLADEFVIPKSLSSSGYKEAGEGTGLSIIQAPADAGTLSMSSAYYTVVPGDVLWKIALKYNWTWKELAEINHLLTPDLIYPGQKIRIQ
;
A
#
# COMPACT_ATOMS: atom_id res chain seq x y z
N MET A 1 -9.04 -41.96 10.45
CA MET A 1 -9.57 -43.32 10.19
C MET A 1 -11.09 -43.22 10.04
N GLN A 2 -11.58 -43.40 8.79
CA GLN A 2 -12.96 -43.62 8.27
C GLN A 2 -14.16 -43.22 9.16
N VAL A 3 -15.18 -42.44 8.75
CA VAL A 3 -16.07 -42.56 7.58
C VAL A 3 -16.82 -41.21 7.37
N LYS A 4 -16.81 -40.64 6.16
CA LYS A 4 -17.81 -39.65 5.68
C LYS A 4 -18.07 -39.87 4.18
N LYS A 5 -19.29 -40.30 3.83
CA LYS A 5 -19.89 -40.20 2.48
C LYS A 5 -21.42 -40.29 2.62
N VAL A 6 -22.11 -39.58 1.71
CA VAL A 6 -23.57 -39.51 1.46
C VAL A 6 -24.28 -38.58 2.48
N ILE A 7 -24.88 -37.45 2.10
CA ILE A 7 -26.09 -37.30 1.27
C ILE A 7 -26.06 -35.95 0.51
N SER A 8 -26.14 -35.99 -0.82
CA SER A 8 -26.61 -34.89 -1.67
C SER A 8 -27.46 -35.50 -2.78
N ALA A 9 -28.78 -35.33 -2.67
CA ALA A 9 -29.76 -35.56 -3.73
C ALA A 9 -31.11 -34.99 -3.25
N VAL A 10 -31.87 -34.40 -4.19
CA VAL A 10 -33.23 -33.85 -4.07
C VAL A 10 -33.28 -32.34 -3.81
N LEU A 11 -33.12 -31.55 -4.88
CA LEU A 11 -34.05 -30.47 -5.26
C LEU A 11 -33.69 -29.92 -6.65
N THR A 12 -33.97 -30.72 -7.67
CA THR A 12 -33.99 -30.30 -9.08
C THR A 12 -35.26 -30.85 -9.71
N SER A 13 -36.31 -30.04 -9.79
CA SER A 13 -37.43 -30.19 -10.74
C SER A 13 -38.43 -29.06 -10.53
N LEU A 14 -38.26 -27.94 -11.22
CA LEU A 14 -39.33 -27.09 -11.78
C LEU A 14 -38.71 -25.83 -12.37
N MET A 15 -38.36 -25.89 -13.66
CA MET A 15 -38.67 -24.90 -14.69
C MET A 15 -37.88 -25.25 -15.95
N LEU A 16 -38.55 -25.99 -16.83
CA LEU A 16 -38.15 -26.18 -18.22
C LEU A 16 -39.18 -25.44 -19.09
N PHE A 17 -38.66 -24.85 -20.18
CA PHE A 17 -39.33 -24.20 -21.34
C PHE A 17 -39.30 -22.67 -21.42
N SER A 18 -38.20 -22.11 -21.96
CA SER A 18 -38.14 -21.69 -23.38
C SER A 18 -36.74 -21.17 -23.72
N LEU A 19 -35.79 -22.09 -23.97
CA LEU A 19 -34.52 -21.76 -24.61
C LEU A 19 -34.65 -22.08 -26.10
N SER A 20 -34.71 -21.03 -26.92
CA SER A 20 -34.31 -21.14 -28.32
C SER A 20 -32.78 -21.11 -28.35
N SER A 21 -32.23 -22.10 -29.03
CA SER A 21 -30.81 -22.36 -29.23
C SER A 21 -30.10 -21.20 -29.94
N PHE A 22 -29.09 -20.62 -29.29
CA PHE A 22 -28.00 -19.92 -29.95
C PHE A 22 -26.71 -20.73 -29.77
N PRO A 23 -25.84 -20.82 -30.79
CA PRO A 23 -24.68 -21.69 -30.76
C PRO A 23 -23.58 -21.12 -29.86
N VAL A 24 -22.96 -22.01 -29.08
CA VAL A 24 -21.72 -21.76 -28.36
C VAL A 24 -20.59 -21.64 -29.38
N PHE A 25 -19.95 -20.47 -29.45
CA PHE A 25 -18.65 -20.31 -30.12
C PHE A 25 -17.54 -20.45 -29.07
N ALA A 26 -16.61 -21.37 -29.33
CA ALA A 26 -15.33 -21.41 -28.64
C ALA A 26 -14.52 -20.17 -29.04
N ALA A 27 -13.96 -19.45 -28.06
CA ALA A 27 -13.15 -18.27 -28.30
C ALA A 27 -11.74 -18.69 -28.75
N ASP A 28 -11.41 -18.32 -29.99
CA ASP A 28 -10.08 -18.35 -30.58
C ASP A 28 -9.28 -17.15 -30.04
N THR A 29 -8.02 -17.37 -29.65
CA THR A 29 -7.12 -16.38 -29.02
C THR A 29 -6.27 -15.61 -30.03
N SER A 30 -6.75 -15.47 -31.27
CA SER A 30 -6.18 -14.56 -32.26
C SER A 30 -7.19 -13.45 -32.57
N ALA A 31 -6.78 -12.20 -32.33
CA ALA A 31 -7.54 -11.04 -32.75
C ALA A 31 -7.45 -10.89 -34.28
N ASP A 32 -8.17 -11.73 -35.00
CA ASP A 32 -8.48 -11.46 -36.40
C ASP A 32 -9.56 -10.36 -36.42
N SER A 33 -9.07 -9.14 -36.65
CA SER A 33 -9.85 -7.96 -37.00
C SER A 33 -11.01 -8.32 -37.93
N LYS A 34 -12.25 -7.92 -37.60
CA LYS A 34 -13.30 -7.77 -38.62
C LYS A 34 -12.70 -6.91 -39.76
N PRO A 35 -12.77 -7.35 -41.02
CA PRO A 35 -12.16 -6.60 -42.12
C PRO A 35 -12.83 -5.22 -42.30
N GLY A 36 -12.03 -4.17 -42.12
CA GLY A 36 -12.10 -2.93 -42.90
C GLY A 36 -13.25 -1.95 -42.64
N ILE A 37 -13.31 -1.35 -41.46
CA ILE A 37 -13.69 0.07 -41.35
C ILE A 37 -12.44 0.83 -40.94
N ALA A 38 -11.76 1.44 -41.90
CA ALA A 38 -10.67 2.35 -41.60
C ALA A 38 -11.28 3.63 -40.99
N PHE A 39 -11.23 3.76 -39.67
CA PHE A 39 -11.58 5.00 -39.00
C PHE A 39 -10.54 6.08 -39.29
N GLU A 40 -10.95 7.35 -39.25
CA GLU A 40 -10.06 8.50 -39.47
C GLU A 40 -9.23 8.76 -38.21
N ALA A 41 -7.90 8.87 -38.34
CA ALA A 41 -7.03 9.19 -37.22
C ALA A 41 -7.27 10.64 -36.72
N PRO A 42 -7.07 10.91 -35.42
CA PRO A 42 -7.04 12.28 -34.89
C PRO A 42 -6.09 13.19 -35.67
N LEU A 43 -6.46 14.46 -35.85
CA LEU A 43 -5.69 15.41 -36.65
C LEU A 43 -4.54 16.02 -35.81
N TYR A 44 -3.29 15.71 -36.15
CA TYR A 44 -2.14 16.32 -35.46
C TYR A 44 -1.92 17.78 -35.87
N ASN A 45 -2.13 18.70 -34.93
CA ASN A 45 -1.84 20.11 -35.06
C ASN A 45 -0.42 20.41 -34.58
N ALA A 46 0.53 20.49 -35.52
CA ALA A 46 1.94 20.74 -35.21
C ALA A 46 2.22 22.10 -34.54
N VAL A 47 1.35 23.11 -34.72
CA VAL A 47 1.53 24.44 -34.10
C VAL A 47 1.20 24.40 -32.62
N LYS A 48 0.13 23.70 -32.24
CA LYS A 48 -0.30 23.54 -30.84
C LYS A 48 0.34 22.33 -30.16
N ASN A 49 0.98 21.45 -30.93
CA ASN A 49 1.50 20.15 -30.49
C ASN A 49 0.42 19.26 -29.84
N VAL A 50 -0.75 19.15 -30.49
CA VAL A 50 -1.88 18.34 -30.00
C VAL A 50 -2.55 17.57 -31.14
N TYR A 51 -3.23 16.48 -30.79
CA TYR A 51 -4.12 15.71 -31.64
C TYR A 51 -5.56 16.21 -31.44
N GLU A 52 -6.15 16.81 -32.47
CA GLU A 52 -7.50 17.35 -32.44
C GLU A 52 -8.54 16.24 -32.72
N VAL A 53 -9.43 16.02 -31.74
CA VAL A 53 -10.54 15.07 -31.80
C VAL A 53 -11.82 15.86 -32.06
N SER A 54 -12.46 15.64 -33.21
CA SER A 54 -13.61 16.46 -33.67
C SER A 54 -14.78 15.66 -34.19
N LYS A 55 -14.63 14.33 -34.32
CA LYS A 55 -15.64 13.43 -34.86
C LYS A 55 -15.60 12.10 -34.11
N PRO A 56 -16.70 11.33 -34.05
CA PRO A 56 -16.71 10.05 -33.37
C PRO A 56 -15.77 9.02 -34.01
N GLU A 57 -15.47 9.13 -35.31
CA GLU A 57 -14.48 8.28 -35.99
C GLU A 57 -13.07 8.44 -35.40
N HIS A 58 -12.69 9.63 -34.92
CA HIS A 58 -11.38 9.84 -34.26
C HIS A 58 -11.31 9.06 -32.95
N ILE A 59 -12.42 8.99 -32.19
CA ILE A 59 -12.52 8.20 -30.96
C ILE A 59 -12.47 6.70 -31.29
N MET A 60 -13.20 6.26 -32.32
CA MET A 60 -13.16 4.87 -32.79
C MET A 60 -11.77 4.47 -33.29
N TYR A 61 -11.00 5.39 -33.88
CA TYR A 61 -9.62 5.12 -34.28
C TYR A 61 -8.71 4.80 -33.08
N MET A 62 -8.91 5.49 -31.96
CA MET A 62 -8.16 5.28 -30.72
C MET A 62 -8.59 4.00 -29.96
N SER A 63 -9.74 3.42 -30.32
CA SER A 63 -10.29 2.20 -29.69
C SER A 63 -9.36 1.00 -29.87
N GLY A 64 -9.14 0.23 -28.78
CA GLY A 64 -8.27 -0.94 -28.76
C GLY A 64 -6.78 -0.60 -28.79
N ASP A 65 -6.02 -1.33 -29.61
CA ASP A 65 -4.56 -1.17 -29.71
C ASP A 65 -4.16 0.18 -30.30
N TRP A 66 -2.99 0.68 -29.90
CA TRP A 66 -2.39 1.91 -30.40
C TRP A 66 -2.01 1.79 -31.88
N LYS A 67 -2.18 2.89 -32.62
CA LYS A 67 -2.00 2.97 -34.07
C LYS A 67 -1.21 4.22 -34.44
N ASP A 68 -0.55 4.20 -35.60
CA ASP A 68 0.14 5.38 -36.13
C ASP A 68 -0.81 6.59 -36.23
N GLY A 69 -0.39 7.76 -35.73
CA GLY A 69 -1.24 8.95 -35.68
C GLY A 69 -2.16 9.04 -34.46
N ALA A 70 -2.13 8.05 -33.57
CA ALA A 70 -2.72 8.11 -32.23
C ALA A 70 -1.78 7.45 -31.21
N PRO A 71 -0.65 8.09 -30.85
CA PRO A 71 0.32 7.51 -29.93
C PRO A 71 -0.17 7.52 -28.46
N ARG A 72 0.31 6.55 -27.68
CA ARG A 72 -0.11 6.34 -26.28
C ARG A 72 0.26 7.47 -25.31
N ASP A 73 1.25 8.28 -25.67
CA ASP A 73 1.74 9.45 -24.94
C ASP A 73 1.23 10.77 -25.54
N GLY A 74 0.30 10.70 -26.50
CA GLY A 74 -0.22 11.87 -27.21
C GLY A 74 -0.98 12.85 -26.32
N HIS A 75 -0.99 14.12 -26.73
CA HIS A 75 -1.82 15.18 -26.16
C HIS A 75 -3.06 15.38 -27.03
N TYR A 76 -4.19 14.84 -26.62
CA TYR A 76 -5.46 14.88 -27.33
C TYR A 76 -6.35 16.00 -26.78
N VAL A 77 -7.02 16.72 -27.69
CA VAL A 77 -7.98 17.76 -27.33
C VAL A 77 -9.30 17.58 -28.09
N LEU A 78 -10.43 17.57 -27.39
CA LEU A 78 -11.72 17.71 -28.07
C LEU A 78 -11.89 19.14 -28.57
N THR A 79 -12.43 19.29 -29.78
CA THR A 79 -12.70 20.60 -30.40
C THR A 79 -14.19 20.86 -30.63
N THR A 80 -15.02 19.85 -30.36
CA THR A 80 -16.48 19.89 -30.42
C THR A 80 -17.03 18.76 -29.56
N ASP A 81 -18.32 18.83 -29.25
CA ASP A 81 -19.07 17.71 -28.67
C ASP A 81 -19.17 16.56 -29.69
N ILE A 82 -19.09 15.33 -29.20
CA ILE A 82 -19.06 14.10 -30.01
C ILE A 82 -20.21 13.18 -29.58
N ASP A 83 -20.98 12.69 -30.56
CA ASP A 83 -22.05 11.70 -30.34
C ASP A 83 -21.62 10.34 -30.86
N MET A 84 -21.55 9.35 -29.97
CA MET A 84 -21.11 7.98 -30.25
C MET A 84 -22.27 7.04 -30.56
N SER A 85 -23.52 7.52 -30.66
CA SER A 85 -24.71 6.68 -30.87
C SER A 85 -24.69 5.81 -32.13
N ALA A 86 -23.84 6.12 -33.11
CA ALA A 86 -23.65 5.33 -34.31
C ALA A 86 -22.76 4.08 -34.11
N PHE A 87 -22.13 3.91 -32.94
CA PHE A 87 -21.15 2.86 -32.68
C PHE A 87 -21.56 2.00 -31.47
N GLU A 88 -21.44 0.68 -31.62
CA GLU A 88 -21.78 -0.29 -30.55
C GLU A 88 -20.60 -1.21 -30.17
N ASP A 89 -19.62 -1.38 -31.07
CA ASP A 89 -18.46 -2.28 -30.90
C ASP A 89 -17.22 -1.52 -30.35
N PHE A 90 -17.38 -0.56 -29.43
CA PHE A 90 -16.24 0.19 -28.88
C PHE A 90 -15.42 -0.67 -27.90
N ILE A 91 -14.12 -0.77 -28.15
CA ILE A 91 -13.13 -1.35 -27.25
C ILE A 91 -12.45 -0.19 -26.48
N PRO A 92 -12.29 -0.27 -25.15
CA PRO A 92 -11.61 0.76 -24.37
C PRO A 92 -10.28 1.19 -24.99
N ILE A 93 -9.98 2.49 -24.97
CA ILE A 93 -8.65 3.00 -25.34
C ILE A 93 -7.66 2.50 -24.30
N ALA A 94 -6.51 1.95 -24.69
CA ALA A 94 -5.56 1.34 -23.75
C ALA A 94 -6.20 0.21 -22.92
N SER A 95 -6.77 -0.79 -23.61
CA SER A 95 -7.45 -1.93 -22.99
C SER A 95 -6.52 -2.94 -22.30
N GLU A 96 -5.20 -2.74 -22.35
CA GLU A 96 -4.18 -3.62 -21.76
C GLU A 96 -3.25 -2.83 -20.82
N LYS A 97 -2.73 -3.48 -19.76
CA LYS A 97 -1.92 -2.84 -18.71
C LYS A 97 -0.60 -2.28 -19.27
N GLU A 98 0.10 -3.07 -20.07
CA GLU A 98 1.44 -2.77 -20.60
C GLU A 98 1.40 -1.64 -21.64
N ALA A 99 0.22 -1.43 -22.22
CA ALA A 99 -0.08 -0.39 -23.20
C ALA A 99 -0.95 0.73 -22.61
N GLY A 100 -0.89 0.96 -21.29
CA GLY A 100 -1.62 2.06 -20.65
C GLY A 100 -1.41 3.42 -21.30
N PHE A 101 -2.43 4.26 -21.29
CA PHE A 101 -2.34 5.64 -21.78
C PHE A 101 -1.47 6.46 -20.83
N ILE A 102 -0.43 7.13 -21.36
CA ILE A 102 0.53 7.94 -20.59
C ILE A 102 0.60 9.39 -21.11
N GLY A 103 -0.45 9.81 -21.82
CA GLY A 103 -0.56 11.13 -22.42
C GLY A 103 -1.53 12.05 -21.69
N THR A 104 -2.09 13.02 -22.42
CA THR A 104 -3.15 13.92 -21.93
C THR A 104 -4.38 13.83 -22.82
N PHE A 105 -5.57 13.72 -22.24
CA PHE A 105 -6.85 13.85 -22.93
C PHE A 105 -7.65 14.99 -22.31
N ASP A 106 -7.65 16.15 -22.97
CA ASP A 106 -8.37 17.35 -22.52
C ASP A 106 -9.68 17.49 -23.30
N GLY A 107 -10.80 17.38 -22.61
CA GLY A 107 -12.11 17.59 -23.20
C GLY A 107 -12.35 19.04 -23.60
N GLN A 108 -11.57 20.01 -23.11
CA GLN A 108 -11.82 21.45 -23.30
C GLN A 108 -13.27 21.84 -23.00
N PHE A 109 -13.88 21.18 -22.01
CA PHE A 109 -15.28 21.30 -21.60
C PHE A 109 -16.32 20.84 -22.64
N HIS A 110 -15.90 20.03 -23.61
CA HIS A 110 -16.78 19.30 -24.52
C HIS A 110 -17.26 17.98 -23.93
N MET A 111 -18.32 17.44 -24.55
CA MET A 111 -18.91 16.16 -24.17
C MET A 111 -18.71 15.04 -25.19
N ILE A 112 -18.60 13.82 -24.70
CA ILE A 112 -18.80 12.58 -25.45
C ILE A 112 -20.14 12.00 -25.00
N LYS A 113 -21.06 11.80 -25.95
CA LYS A 113 -22.43 11.36 -25.69
C LYS A 113 -22.67 9.94 -26.17
N ASN A 114 -23.55 9.23 -25.47
CA ASN A 114 -24.12 7.95 -25.90
C ASN A 114 -23.05 6.86 -26.16
N LEU A 115 -21.93 6.91 -25.44
CA LEU A 115 -20.87 5.91 -25.55
C LEU A 115 -21.39 4.57 -25.02
N LYS A 116 -21.39 3.53 -25.87
CA LYS A 116 -21.65 2.14 -25.48
C LYS A 116 -20.35 1.37 -25.47
N VAL A 117 -20.05 0.70 -24.37
CA VAL A 117 -18.86 -0.18 -24.24
C VAL A 117 -19.32 -1.51 -23.67
N HIS A 118 -19.48 -2.52 -24.51
CA HIS A 118 -19.85 -3.87 -24.07
C HIS A 118 -18.63 -4.79 -24.27
N TYR A 119 -17.71 -4.75 -23.31
CA TYR A 119 -16.40 -5.40 -23.41
C TYR A 119 -16.25 -6.43 -22.28
N PRO A 120 -16.54 -7.72 -22.52
CA PRO A 120 -16.59 -8.75 -21.49
C PRO A 120 -15.18 -9.20 -21.08
N LYS A 121 -14.36 -8.26 -20.62
CA LYS A 121 -12.97 -8.41 -20.17
C LYS A 121 -12.72 -7.40 -19.03
N LYS A 122 -11.48 -7.39 -18.53
CA LYS A 122 -10.99 -6.42 -17.55
C LYS A 122 -10.60 -5.08 -18.21
N TYR A 123 -10.45 -4.04 -17.38
CA TYR A 123 -9.99 -2.69 -17.76
C TYR A 123 -10.96 -2.00 -18.73
N VAL A 124 -12.10 -1.55 -18.21
CA VAL A 124 -13.21 -1.07 -19.05
C VAL A 124 -13.61 0.35 -18.69
N GLY A 125 -13.82 1.16 -19.72
CA GLY A 125 -14.27 2.56 -19.67
C GLY A 125 -14.07 3.22 -21.03
N LEU A 126 -14.09 4.56 -21.09
CA LEU A 126 -13.53 5.28 -22.24
C LEU A 126 -12.06 4.87 -22.45
N PHE A 127 -11.32 4.80 -21.35
CA PHE A 127 -9.99 4.20 -21.26
C PHE A 127 -10.04 2.90 -20.44
N GLY A 128 -9.18 1.93 -20.77
CA GLY A 128 -8.99 0.75 -19.93
C GLY A 128 -8.02 1.04 -18.79
N TYR A 129 -6.87 1.63 -19.12
CA TYR A 129 -5.78 1.89 -18.18
C TYR A 129 -5.13 3.24 -18.47
N ILE A 130 -4.99 4.08 -17.43
CA ILE A 130 -4.27 5.37 -17.54
C ILE A 130 -3.17 5.49 -16.49
N GLY A 131 -2.03 6.01 -16.91
CA GLY A 131 -0.79 6.06 -16.16
C GLY A 131 -0.20 4.68 -15.90
N ASN A 132 0.94 4.64 -15.23
CA ASN A 132 1.52 3.45 -14.63
C ASN A 132 2.37 3.87 -13.40
N GLU A 133 3.09 2.92 -12.82
CA GLU A 133 3.90 3.12 -11.60
C GLU A 133 4.97 4.22 -11.75
N ASN A 134 5.41 4.49 -12.98
CA ASN A 134 6.52 5.39 -13.31
C ASN A 134 6.10 6.63 -14.11
N GLN A 135 4.95 6.59 -14.78
CA GLN A 135 4.54 7.61 -15.75
C GLN A 135 3.10 8.06 -15.49
N PRO A 136 2.85 9.36 -15.29
CA PRO A 136 1.50 9.87 -15.11
C PRO A 136 0.74 9.92 -16.45
N ALA A 137 -0.58 10.03 -16.34
CA ALA A 137 -1.47 10.38 -17.44
C ALA A 137 -2.50 11.40 -16.97
N TYR A 138 -3.14 12.12 -17.89
CA TYR A 138 -4.07 13.18 -17.53
C TYR A 138 -5.38 13.08 -18.32
N ILE A 139 -6.51 13.02 -17.64
CA ILE A 139 -7.84 13.22 -18.24
C ILE A 139 -8.46 14.45 -17.57
N LYS A 140 -8.90 15.44 -18.35
CA LYS A 140 -9.47 16.65 -17.78
C LYS A 140 -10.56 17.31 -18.60
N ASN A 141 -11.42 18.08 -17.93
CA ASN A 141 -12.43 18.95 -18.54
C ASN A 141 -13.34 18.21 -19.53
N LEU A 142 -13.76 16.99 -19.19
CA LEU A 142 -14.51 16.11 -20.09
C LEU A 142 -15.86 15.73 -19.48
N ALA A 143 -16.93 15.80 -20.27
CA ALA A 143 -18.23 15.27 -19.88
C ALA A 143 -18.55 14.00 -20.67
N LEU A 144 -18.69 12.87 -19.98
CA LEU A 144 -19.21 11.63 -20.55
C LEU A 144 -20.70 11.54 -20.21
N ILE A 145 -21.56 11.72 -21.21
CA ILE A 145 -23.00 11.87 -21.02
C ILE A 145 -23.75 10.68 -21.60
N ASN A 146 -24.67 10.11 -20.80
CA ASN A 146 -25.51 8.99 -21.18
C ASN A 146 -24.70 7.77 -21.67
N CYS A 147 -23.65 7.38 -20.94
CA CYS A 147 -22.89 6.18 -21.27
C CYS A 147 -23.63 4.90 -20.86
N ASP A 148 -23.32 3.80 -21.55
CA ASP A 148 -23.74 2.44 -21.20
C ASP A 148 -22.51 1.54 -21.25
N ILE A 149 -21.87 1.33 -20.11
CA ILE A 149 -20.59 0.62 -19.99
C ILE A 149 -20.80 -0.68 -19.23
N ILE A 150 -20.42 -1.78 -19.86
CA ILE A 150 -20.54 -3.14 -19.33
C ILE A 150 -19.19 -3.84 -19.51
N GLY A 151 -18.62 -4.31 -18.39
CA GLY A 151 -17.34 -5.02 -18.36
C GLY A 151 -17.29 -6.10 -17.28
N GLN A 152 -16.18 -6.85 -17.16
CA GLN A 152 -16.08 -7.95 -16.19
C GLN A 152 -15.24 -7.63 -14.94
N GLN A 153 -14.35 -6.66 -15.01
CA GLN A 153 -13.45 -6.33 -13.91
C GLN A 153 -12.83 -4.95 -14.13
N ASN A 154 -12.69 -4.17 -13.07
CA ASN A 154 -12.17 -2.80 -13.11
C ASN A 154 -12.91 -1.97 -14.17
N VAL A 155 -14.18 -1.67 -13.89
CA VAL A 155 -15.06 -0.96 -14.82
C VAL A 155 -15.31 0.45 -14.29
N GLY A 156 -14.95 1.44 -15.09
CA GLY A 156 -15.26 2.85 -14.85
C GLY A 156 -15.98 3.49 -16.03
N GLY A 157 -16.61 4.64 -15.81
CA GLY A 157 -17.07 5.51 -16.90
C GLY A 157 -15.89 6.02 -17.73
N LEU A 158 -14.92 6.63 -17.06
CA LEU A 158 -13.75 7.23 -17.71
C LEU A 158 -12.59 6.24 -17.85
N THR A 159 -12.26 5.50 -16.80
CA THR A 159 -11.15 4.52 -16.86
C THR A 159 -11.43 3.25 -16.07
N GLY A 160 -10.92 2.11 -16.52
CA GLY A 160 -10.93 0.91 -15.70
C GLY A 160 -9.99 1.05 -14.49
N VAL A 161 -8.74 1.45 -14.74
CA VAL A 161 -7.70 1.64 -13.70
C VAL A 161 -7.04 3.01 -13.85
N ASN A 162 -6.82 3.70 -12.72
CA ASN A 162 -6.24 5.02 -12.65
C ASN A 162 -4.96 5.06 -11.81
N TYR A 163 -3.81 5.31 -12.45
CA TYR A 163 -2.58 5.85 -11.85
C TYR A 163 -2.38 7.33 -12.21
N GLY A 164 -3.13 7.83 -13.18
CA GLY A 164 -3.06 9.22 -13.64
C GLY A 164 -3.88 10.18 -12.80
N THR A 165 -4.08 11.39 -13.34
CA THR A 165 -4.89 12.45 -12.75
C THR A 165 -6.14 12.68 -13.60
N ILE A 166 -7.31 12.52 -12.99
CA ILE A 166 -8.63 12.81 -13.56
C ILE A 166 -9.19 14.05 -12.87
N THR A 167 -9.48 15.12 -13.63
CA THR A 167 -9.96 16.39 -13.05
C THR A 167 -11.07 17.06 -13.84
N ASN A 168 -12.02 17.70 -13.14
CA ASN A 168 -13.09 18.50 -13.76
C ASN A 168 -13.93 17.70 -14.76
N CYS A 169 -14.31 16.47 -14.40
CA CYS A 169 -15.06 15.59 -15.28
C CYS A 169 -16.50 15.37 -14.82
N VAL A 170 -17.39 15.16 -15.78
CA VAL A 170 -18.80 14.80 -15.56
C VAL A 170 -19.03 13.39 -16.08
N VAL A 171 -19.74 12.54 -15.33
CA VAL A 171 -20.18 11.22 -15.82
C VAL A 171 -21.66 11.01 -15.54
N THR A 172 -22.42 10.65 -16.58
CA THR A 172 -23.82 10.20 -16.46
C THR A 172 -24.09 8.96 -17.30
N GLY A 173 -25.08 8.17 -16.88
CA GLY A 173 -25.49 6.96 -17.57
C GLY A 173 -25.43 5.74 -16.66
N LYS A 174 -25.05 4.60 -17.22
CA LYS A 174 -25.07 3.30 -16.56
C LYS A 174 -23.70 2.61 -16.67
N ILE A 175 -23.22 2.08 -15.55
CA ILE A 175 -21.98 1.30 -15.46
C ILE A 175 -22.32 -0.04 -14.79
N VAL A 176 -22.01 -1.15 -15.45
CA VAL A 176 -22.31 -2.51 -14.98
C VAL A 176 -21.06 -3.37 -15.02
N VAL A 177 -20.84 -4.10 -13.94
CA VAL A 177 -19.85 -5.17 -13.89
C VAL A 177 -20.55 -6.53 -13.94
N ASP A 178 -20.25 -7.33 -14.96
CA ASP A 178 -20.81 -8.67 -15.14
C ASP A 178 -20.15 -9.67 -14.19
N ASN A 179 -20.96 -10.58 -13.64
CA ASN A 179 -20.53 -11.57 -12.66
C ASN A 179 -19.82 -12.79 -13.31
N LEU A 180 -18.66 -12.56 -13.94
CA LEU A 180 -17.89 -13.59 -14.67
C LEU A 180 -16.42 -13.76 -14.21
N SER A 181 -15.95 -13.02 -13.19
CA SER A 181 -14.57 -13.03 -12.68
C SER A 181 -14.54 -13.19 -11.14
N ASN A 182 -13.39 -13.07 -10.49
CA ASN A 182 -13.22 -13.19 -9.03
C ASN A 182 -12.83 -11.86 -8.35
N SER A 183 -12.76 -10.75 -9.09
CA SER A 183 -12.41 -9.43 -8.56
C SER A 183 -13.10 -8.36 -9.39
N HIS A 184 -14.27 -7.92 -8.92
CA HIS A 184 -15.17 -7.04 -9.66
C HIS A 184 -15.30 -5.69 -9.00
N THR A 185 -14.64 -4.68 -9.55
CA THR A 185 -14.75 -3.31 -9.07
C THR A 185 -15.44 -2.40 -10.09
N GLY A 186 -16.35 -1.54 -9.61
CA GLY A 186 -17.17 -0.65 -10.43
C GLY A 186 -17.28 0.76 -9.85
N GLY A 187 -17.04 1.78 -10.68
CA GLY A 187 -17.27 3.19 -10.29
C GLY A 187 -17.67 4.07 -11.47
N ALA A 188 -18.23 5.25 -11.23
CA ALA A 188 -18.57 6.13 -12.35
C ALA A 188 -17.33 6.76 -12.99
N VAL A 189 -16.29 7.09 -12.22
CA VAL A 189 -15.03 7.60 -12.77
C VAL A 189 -14.09 6.45 -13.07
N ALA A 190 -13.80 5.62 -12.06
CA ALA A 190 -12.80 4.58 -12.14
C ALA A 190 -13.25 3.25 -11.54
N GLY A 191 -12.87 2.12 -12.15
CA GLY A 191 -12.98 0.82 -11.48
C GLY A 191 -12.03 0.74 -10.28
N LYS A 192 -10.79 1.16 -10.47
CA LYS A 192 -9.76 1.25 -9.42
C LYS A 192 -9.03 2.59 -9.48
N VAL A 193 -8.78 3.19 -8.32
CA VAL A 193 -7.81 4.28 -8.13
C VAL A 193 -6.66 3.69 -7.32
N LYS A 194 -5.47 3.62 -7.90
CA LYS A 194 -4.33 2.89 -7.31
C LYS A 194 -3.15 3.82 -7.04
N GLU A 195 -2.30 3.41 -6.12
CA GLU A 195 -0.90 3.82 -6.03
C GLU A 195 -0.05 3.13 -7.11
N GLY A 196 0.90 3.87 -7.67
CA GLY A 196 2.09 3.33 -8.31
C GLY A 196 3.05 2.84 -7.26
N GLU A 197 3.70 1.70 -7.45
CA GLU A 197 4.81 1.24 -6.60
C GLU A 197 6.00 2.24 -6.57
N GLY A 198 5.88 3.40 -7.25
CA GLY A 198 6.76 4.58 -7.20
C GLY A 198 6.00 5.92 -6.95
N PRO A 199 6.49 7.10 -7.41
CA PRO A 199 5.93 8.43 -7.08
C PRO A 199 4.53 8.72 -7.60
N VAL A 200 4.03 7.91 -8.54
CA VAL A 200 2.80 8.20 -9.27
C VAL A 200 1.60 7.68 -8.49
N MET A 201 0.65 8.57 -8.22
CA MET A 201 -0.56 8.25 -7.48
C MET A 201 -1.80 8.59 -8.30
N GLY A 202 -2.72 7.61 -8.41
CA GLY A 202 -4.03 7.82 -9.00
C GLY A 202 -4.80 8.93 -8.28
N ARG A 203 -5.13 10.00 -9.01
CA ARG A 203 -5.84 11.18 -8.49
C ARG A 203 -7.17 11.36 -9.21
N VAL A 204 -8.25 11.53 -8.45
CA VAL A 204 -9.57 11.95 -8.95
C VAL A 204 -10.01 13.18 -8.17
N GLU A 205 -10.20 14.30 -8.84
CA GLU A 205 -10.60 15.55 -8.17
C GLU A 205 -11.61 16.35 -8.98
N ASN A 206 -12.53 17.02 -8.29
CA ASN A 206 -13.52 17.90 -8.92
C ASN A 206 -14.41 17.18 -9.95
N CYS A 207 -14.97 16.02 -9.60
CA CYS A 207 -15.86 15.28 -10.50
C CYS A 207 -17.34 15.39 -10.07
N PHE A 208 -18.23 15.52 -11.05
CA PHE A 208 -19.69 15.49 -10.85
C PHE A 208 -20.26 14.22 -11.47
N ILE A 209 -20.96 13.41 -10.67
CA ILE A 209 -21.52 12.13 -11.11
C ILE A 209 -23.03 12.12 -10.97
N ASN A 210 -23.72 11.58 -11.96
CA ASN A 210 -25.13 11.19 -11.88
C ASN A 210 -25.35 9.92 -12.72
N ALA A 211 -24.99 8.77 -12.14
CA ALA A 211 -24.95 7.49 -12.84
C ALA A 211 -25.50 6.35 -11.97
N ASP A 212 -25.98 5.30 -12.63
CA ASP A 212 -26.38 4.04 -12.01
C ASP A 212 -25.23 3.04 -12.12
N ILE A 213 -24.63 2.68 -10.99
CA ILE A 213 -23.45 1.80 -10.94
C ILE A 213 -23.84 0.48 -10.27
N ILE A 214 -23.58 -0.63 -10.96
CA ILE A 214 -23.93 -1.98 -10.52
C ILE A 214 -22.69 -2.87 -10.60
N ALA A 215 -22.27 -3.48 -9.49
CA ALA A 215 -21.20 -4.48 -9.50
C ALA A 215 -21.51 -5.63 -8.53
N PRO A 216 -20.86 -6.80 -8.67
CA PRO A 216 -20.95 -7.86 -7.67
C PRO A 216 -20.30 -7.50 -6.34
N TYR A 217 -19.06 -6.99 -6.37
CA TYR A 217 -18.26 -6.75 -5.17
C TYR A 217 -18.08 -5.26 -4.89
N ASP A 218 -16.90 -4.68 -5.17
CA ASP A 218 -16.56 -3.31 -4.79
C ASP A 218 -17.23 -2.29 -5.71
N VAL A 219 -18.19 -1.54 -5.18
CA VAL A 219 -18.94 -0.55 -5.97
C VAL A 219 -19.03 0.80 -5.27
N GLY A 220 -18.67 1.86 -5.99
CA GLY A 220 -18.74 3.22 -5.45
C GLY A 220 -19.19 4.28 -6.44
N GLY A 221 -19.73 5.39 -5.92
CA GLY A 221 -20.19 6.51 -6.74
C GLY A 221 -19.10 7.11 -7.63
N ILE A 222 -17.87 7.20 -7.12
CA ILE A 222 -16.70 7.70 -7.86
C ILE A 222 -15.82 6.54 -8.30
N ALA A 223 -15.44 5.67 -7.36
CA ALA A 223 -14.53 4.56 -7.61
C ALA A 223 -15.03 3.25 -6.98
N GLY A 224 -14.76 2.10 -7.62
CA GLY A 224 -15.01 0.80 -6.99
C GLY A 224 -14.13 0.60 -5.76
N ILE A 225 -12.83 0.85 -5.90
CA ILE A 225 -11.84 0.71 -4.83
C ILE A 225 -10.76 1.80 -4.92
N GLN A 226 -10.31 2.29 -3.76
CA GLN A 226 -8.99 2.93 -3.60
C GLN A 226 -8.04 1.86 -3.07
N ASP A 227 -7.03 1.47 -3.86
CA ASP A 227 -6.23 0.25 -3.66
C ASP A 227 -4.74 0.58 -3.52
N GLY A 228 -4.18 0.33 -2.34
CA GLY A 228 -2.77 0.54 -2.04
C GLY A 228 -2.34 2.00 -2.04
N GLY A 229 -3.27 2.97 -2.14
CA GLY A 229 -3.06 4.42 -2.13
C GLY A 229 -4.09 5.15 -3.00
N GLY A 230 -3.76 6.34 -3.52
CA GLY A 230 -4.67 7.11 -4.38
C GLY A 230 -5.43 8.23 -3.65
N TYR A 231 -5.76 9.30 -4.39
CA TYR A 231 -6.44 10.48 -3.89
C TYR A 231 -7.81 10.65 -4.55
N ILE A 232 -8.87 10.80 -3.74
CA ILE A 232 -10.20 11.22 -4.20
C ILE A 232 -10.61 12.47 -3.42
N GLY A 233 -10.85 13.57 -4.12
CA GLY A 233 -11.12 14.87 -3.51
C GLY A 233 -12.22 15.67 -4.19
N LYS A 234 -13.02 16.41 -3.40
CA LYS A 234 -13.95 17.42 -3.92
C LYS A 234 -14.90 16.90 -5.00
N CYS A 235 -15.41 15.69 -4.83
CA CYS A 235 -16.33 15.08 -5.79
C CYS A 235 -17.79 15.17 -5.31
N PHE A 236 -18.72 15.30 -6.25
CA PHE A 236 -20.16 15.31 -6.02
C PHE A 236 -20.80 14.08 -6.68
N ALA A 237 -21.36 13.16 -5.89
CA ALA A 237 -21.95 11.92 -6.39
C ALA A 237 -23.47 11.87 -6.22
N LEU A 238 -24.19 11.70 -7.33
CA LEU A 238 -25.63 11.40 -7.41
C LEU A 238 -25.85 10.02 -8.07
N GLY A 239 -27.12 9.68 -8.31
CA GLY A 239 -27.52 8.44 -8.98
C GLY A 239 -27.82 7.30 -8.02
N THR A 240 -27.39 6.09 -8.37
CA THR A 240 -27.57 4.87 -7.56
C THR A 240 -26.31 4.00 -7.55
N VAL A 241 -26.09 3.29 -6.44
CA VAL A 241 -24.99 2.34 -6.27
C VAL A 241 -25.57 1.00 -5.82
N THR A 242 -25.22 -0.10 -6.49
CA THR A 242 -25.74 -1.44 -6.19
C THR A 242 -24.64 -2.49 -6.22
N SER A 243 -24.36 -3.06 -5.05
CA SER A 243 -23.64 -4.32 -4.88
C SER A 243 -24.66 -5.47 -4.88
N ASN A 244 -24.44 -6.51 -5.68
CA ASN A 244 -25.37 -7.64 -5.78
C ASN A 244 -24.84 -8.98 -5.22
N ALA A 245 -23.58 -9.04 -4.77
CA ALA A 245 -23.06 -10.20 -4.04
C ALA A 245 -23.28 -10.06 -2.52
N SER A 246 -23.37 -11.20 -1.83
CA SER A 246 -23.60 -11.25 -0.37
C SER A 246 -22.45 -10.67 0.46
N ASN A 247 -21.25 -10.62 -0.09
CA ASN A 247 -20.04 -10.06 0.50
C ASN A 247 -19.50 -8.86 -0.30
N GLY A 248 -20.32 -8.25 -1.16
CA GLY A 248 -19.90 -7.09 -1.93
C GLY A 248 -20.08 -5.77 -1.18
N MET A 249 -19.13 -4.86 -1.35
CA MET A 249 -18.97 -3.61 -0.62
C MET A 249 -19.57 -2.45 -1.41
N ALA A 250 -20.45 -1.66 -0.80
CA ALA A 250 -21.13 -0.56 -1.48
C ALA A 250 -20.95 0.76 -0.73
N GLY A 251 -20.36 1.76 -1.41
CA GLY A 251 -20.15 3.09 -0.84
C GLY A 251 -20.63 4.23 -1.73
N GLY A 252 -21.07 5.33 -1.13
CA GLY A 252 -21.51 6.50 -1.90
C GLY A 252 -20.36 7.20 -2.65
N ILE A 253 -19.11 7.11 -2.19
CA ILE A 253 -17.95 7.62 -2.93
C ILE A 253 -17.07 6.47 -3.41
N VAL A 254 -16.71 5.55 -2.51
CA VAL A 254 -15.83 4.41 -2.80
C VAL A 254 -16.42 3.12 -2.26
N GLY A 255 -16.42 2.04 -3.04
CA GLY A 255 -16.85 0.72 -2.53
C GLY A 255 -15.97 0.24 -1.38
N SER A 256 -14.67 0.16 -1.63
CA SER A 256 -13.67 -0.25 -0.64
C SER A 256 -12.51 0.73 -0.55
N PHE A 257 -12.15 1.10 0.68
CA PHE A 257 -10.98 1.92 0.98
C PHE A 257 -9.88 0.99 1.51
N ASN A 258 -9.04 0.52 0.59
CA ASN A 258 -7.95 -0.41 0.84
C ASN A 258 -6.61 0.34 0.80
N ALA A 259 -6.23 0.98 1.91
CA ALA A 259 -5.01 1.80 1.98
C ALA A 259 -5.05 3.09 1.14
N GLY A 260 -6.21 3.68 0.87
CA GLY A 260 -6.27 4.95 0.14
C GLY A 260 -5.43 6.05 0.83
N ASP A 261 -4.75 6.88 0.03
CA ASP A 261 -3.95 7.99 0.59
C ASP A 261 -4.86 9.04 1.21
N ARG A 262 -5.85 9.53 0.46
CA ARG A 262 -6.89 10.44 0.98
C ARG A 262 -8.22 10.26 0.28
N LEU A 263 -9.29 10.38 1.07
CA LEU A 263 -10.65 10.58 0.61
C LEU A 263 -11.25 11.78 1.34
N GLU A 264 -11.33 12.92 0.68
CA GLU A 264 -11.66 14.15 1.38
C GLU A 264 -12.56 15.12 0.62
N ASN A 265 -13.29 15.92 1.39
CA ASN A 265 -14.08 17.03 0.87
C ASN A 265 -15.13 16.59 -0.18
N CYS A 266 -15.56 15.33 -0.15
CA CYS A 266 -16.52 14.78 -1.10
C CYS A 266 -17.94 14.83 -0.52
N VAL A 267 -18.93 14.83 -1.40
CA VAL A 267 -20.34 14.80 -1.05
C VAL A 267 -21.05 13.68 -1.80
N ALA A 268 -21.58 12.72 -1.04
CA ALA A 268 -22.43 11.64 -1.55
C ALA A 268 -23.91 12.01 -1.34
N ALA A 269 -24.66 12.05 -2.43
CA ALA A 269 -26.08 12.40 -2.45
C ALA A 269 -26.88 11.48 -3.39
N GLN A 270 -26.46 10.21 -3.51
CA GLN A 270 -27.24 9.18 -4.19
C GLN A 270 -28.66 9.09 -3.65
N SER A 271 -29.57 8.65 -4.52
CA SER A 271 -30.94 8.36 -4.09
C SER A 271 -31.04 7.05 -3.31
N VAL A 272 -30.27 6.03 -3.73
CA VAL A 272 -30.23 4.69 -3.11
C VAL A 272 -28.81 4.13 -3.19
N ILE A 273 -28.37 3.51 -2.10
CA ILE A 273 -27.17 2.66 -2.05
C ILE A 273 -27.62 1.28 -1.56
N THR A 274 -27.34 0.25 -2.35
CA THR A 274 -27.75 -1.13 -2.11
C THR A 274 -26.54 -2.05 -1.97
N GLY A 275 -26.56 -2.92 -0.97
CA GLY A 275 -25.61 -4.00 -0.72
C GLY A 275 -26.15 -4.93 0.37
N VAL A 276 -25.32 -5.88 0.81
CA VAL A 276 -25.71 -6.84 1.86
C VAL A 276 -24.95 -6.57 3.15
N ARG A 277 -23.62 -6.61 3.07
CA ARG A 277 -22.66 -6.24 4.13
C ARG A 277 -21.83 -5.05 3.64
N ASP A 278 -21.11 -4.40 4.55
CA ASP A 278 -20.16 -3.31 4.22
C ASP A 278 -20.76 -2.27 3.26
N THR A 279 -21.95 -1.77 3.63
CA THR A 279 -22.74 -0.81 2.86
C THR A 279 -22.89 0.50 3.63
N ASP A 280 -22.19 1.55 3.21
CA ASP A 280 -22.24 2.87 3.88
C ASP A 280 -22.35 4.04 2.89
N ARG A 281 -22.61 5.24 3.40
CA ARG A 281 -22.89 6.42 2.58
C ARG A 281 -21.65 7.06 1.95
N ILE A 282 -20.45 6.79 2.45
CA ILE A 282 -19.20 7.29 1.86
C ILE A 282 -18.33 6.12 1.41
N VAL A 283 -18.00 5.21 2.33
CA VAL A 283 -17.18 4.03 2.04
C VAL A 283 -17.88 2.77 2.51
N GLY A 284 -18.03 1.78 1.62
CA GLY A 284 -18.62 0.50 1.99
C GLY A 284 -17.77 -0.28 2.99
N GLN A 285 -16.53 -0.60 2.61
CA GLN A 285 -15.56 -1.31 3.46
C GLN A 285 -14.33 -0.45 3.77
N LEU A 286 -13.92 -0.48 5.03
CA LEU A 286 -12.67 0.10 5.50
C LEU A 286 -11.69 -1.04 5.81
N ASN A 287 -10.62 -1.17 5.03
CA ASN A 287 -9.61 -2.18 5.32
C ASN A 287 -8.55 -1.64 6.29
N ASP A 288 -8.41 -2.34 7.41
CA ASP A 288 -7.39 -2.14 8.45
C ASP A 288 -7.20 -0.67 8.87
N GLU A 289 -5.96 -0.18 8.97
CA GLU A 289 -5.64 1.08 9.63
C GLU A 289 -5.84 2.33 8.78
N SER A 290 -6.33 2.18 7.54
CA SER A 290 -6.35 3.27 6.55
C SER A 290 -7.48 4.30 6.74
N GLY A 291 -8.48 4.03 7.59
CA GLY A 291 -9.67 4.87 7.76
C GLY A 291 -9.44 6.31 8.30
N ILE A 292 -8.22 6.68 8.74
CA ILE A 292 -7.92 8.07 9.16
C ILE A 292 -7.89 9.06 8.00
N ASN A 293 -7.60 8.56 6.80
CA ASN A 293 -7.42 9.37 5.60
C ASN A 293 -8.74 9.79 4.95
N ILE A 294 -9.86 9.43 5.58
CA ILE A 294 -11.21 9.81 5.16
C ILE A 294 -11.65 11.02 6.00
N ASN A 295 -11.70 12.21 5.41
CA ASN A 295 -11.91 13.45 6.15
C ASN A 295 -12.88 14.40 5.46
N ASN A 296 -13.66 15.15 6.25
CA ASN A 296 -14.49 16.24 5.75
C ASN A 296 -15.45 15.81 4.61
N ASN A 297 -16.08 14.64 4.74
CA ASN A 297 -17.04 14.17 3.74
C ASN A 297 -18.47 14.35 4.25
N TYR A 298 -19.39 14.72 3.36
CA TYR A 298 -20.82 14.81 3.66
C TYR A 298 -21.61 13.72 2.94
N ALA A 299 -22.56 13.13 3.65
CA ALA A 299 -23.49 12.16 3.09
C ALA A 299 -24.92 12.66 3.27
N TRP A 300 -25.69 12.76 2.20
CA TRP A 300 -27.08 13.21 2.29
C TRP A 300 -27.91 12.20 3.10
N GLU A 301 -28.55 12.69 4.16
CA GLU A 301 -29.38 11.88 5.05
C GLU A 301 -30.62 11.26 4.34
N GLY A 302 -31.05 11.85 3.22
CA GLY A 302 -32.15 11.32 2.41
C GLY A 302 -31.80 10.11 1.55
N THR A 303 -30.52 9.75 1.45
CA THR A 303 -30.05 8.55 0.75
C THR A 303 -30.65 7.31 1.40
N GLN A 304 -31.41 6.53 0.63
CA GLN A 304 -31.95 5.25 1.07
C GLN A 304 -30.81 4.22 1.13
N MET A 305 -30.67 3.56 2.28
CA MET A 305 -29.69 2.49 2.48
C MET A 305 -30.42 1.15 2.48
N ILE A 306 -29.98 0.24 1.62
CA ILE A 306 -30.38 -1.18 1.62
C ILE A 306 -29.10 -1.97 1.87
N GLY A 307 -28.98 -2.63 3.00
CA GLY A 307 -27.74 -3.26 3.43
C GLY A 307 -27.25 -2.78 4.79
N ASN A 308 -26.31 -3.52 5.36
CA ASN A 308 -25.73 -3.22 6.65
C ASN A 308 -24.36 -2.57 6.47
N GLY A 309 -24.09 -1.51 7.23
CA GLY A 309 -22.77 -0.89 7.23
C GLY A 309 -21.70 -1.79 7.86
N PRO A 310 -20.42 -1.41 7.72
CA PRO A 310 -19.30 -2.23 8.17
C PRO A 310 -19.34 -2.52 9.67
N VAL A 311 -18.86 -3.70 10.04
CA VAL A 311 -18.81 -4.19 11.44
C VAL A 311 -17.76 -3.43 12.24
N GLU A 312 -16.57 -3.26 11.67
CA GLU A 312 -15.48 -2.47 12.25
C GLU A 312 -15.46 -1.07 11.62
N ARG A 313 -15.33 -0.04 12.46
CA ARG A 313 -15.29 1.37 12.01
C ARG A 313 -14.35 2.18 12.90
N PRO A 314 -13.62 3.16 12.37
CA PRO A 314 -12.81 4.07 13.16
C PRO A 314 -13.59 4.62 14.37
N ASN A 315 -12.94 4.71 15.53
CA ASN A 315 -13.55 5.30 16.73
C ASN A 315 -13.59 6.85 16.64
N ARG A 316 -14.04 7.36 15.50
CA ARG A 316 -14.21 8.78 15.17
C ARG A 316 -15.25 8.94 14.07
N VAL A 317 -15.78 10.15 13.93
CA VAL A 317 -16.62 10.52 12.79
C VAL A 317 -15.71 10.74 11.57
N TYR A 318 -15.79 9.86 10.58
CA TYR A 318 -15.03 9.98 9.32
C TYR A 318 -15.88 10.55 8.16
N PHE A 319 -17.19 10.71 8.37
CA PHE A 319 -18.08 11.53 7.55
C PHE A 319 -19.26 12.04 8.38
N GLU A 320 -19.87 13.13 7.94
CA GLU A 320 -21.06 13.70 8.58
C GLU A 320 -22.32 13.46 7.73
N PRO A 321 -23.38 12.83 8.27
CA PRO A 321 -24.69 12.85 7.66
C PRO A 321 -25.24 14.29 7.63
N ALA A 322 -25.54 14.79 6.44
CA ALA A 322 -25.99 16.16 6.20
C ALA A 322 -27.47 16.21 5.78
N SER A 323 -28.22 17.13 6.39
CA SER A 323 -29.62 17.38 6.04
C SER A 323 -29.77 17.87 4.60
N THR A 324 -30.98 17.77 4.05
CA THR A 324 -31.29 18.37 2.74
C THR A 324 -30.95 19.85 2.71
N GLU A 325 -31.27 20.60 3.78
CA GLU A 325 -30.94 22.03 3.89
C GLU A 325 -29.43 22.29 3.81
N LYS A 326 -28.63 21.49 4.52
CA LYS A 326 -27.16 21.61 4.49
C LYS A 326 -26.60 21.27 3.11
N ILE A 327 -26.96 20.12 2.53
CA ILE A 327 -26.53 19.70 1.19
C ILE A 327 -26.95 20.72 0.11
N CYS A 328 -28.08 21.40 0.30
CA CYS A 328 -28.59 22.44 -0.60
C CYS A 328 -28.02 23.83 -0.33
N SER A 329 -27.01 23.98 0.55
CA SER A 329 -26.38 25.25 0.86
C SER A 329 -25.03 25.39 0.17
N LYS A 330 -24.82 26.51 -0.53
CA LYS A 330 -23.51 26.81 -1.16
C LYS A 330 -22.39 26.85 -0.12
N GLU A 331 -22.70 27.33 1.09
CA GLU A 331 -21.72 27.47 2.18
C GLU A 331 -21.10 26.13 2.56
N THR A 332 -21.88 25.04 2.53
CA THR A 332 -21.39 23.70 2.83
C THR A 332 -20.22 23.28 1.95
N TYR A 333 -20.22 23.67 0.67
CA TYR A 333 -19.13 23.34 -0.24
C TYR A 333 -17.95 24.32 -0.12
N LEU A 334 -18.21 25.57 0.26
CA LEU A 334 -17.15 26.54 0.61
C LEU A 334 -16.38 26.09 1.86
N ASP A 335 -17.08 25.57 2.87
CA ASP A 335 -16.48 24.99 4.08
C ASP A 335 -15.61 23.76 3.77
N LEU A 336 -15.99 22.98 2.75
CA LEU A 336 -15.19 21.89 2.19
C LEU A 336 -14.01 22.37 1.30
N GLY A 337 -13.83 23.68 1.14
CA GLY A 337 -12.74 24.25 0.34
C GLY A 337 -12.94 24.15 -1.18
N TRP A 338 -14.18 24.08 -1.67
CA TRP A 338 -14.45 24.03 -3.12
C TRP A 338 -14.29 25.42 -3.76
N ASP A 339 -13.63 25.47 -4.91
CA ASP A 339 -13.39 26.72 -5.64
C ASP A 339 -14.56 27.08 -6.56
N PHE A 340 -15.46 27.95 -6.09
CA PHE A 340 -16.54 28.51 -6.91
C PHE A 340 -16.12 29.70 -7.79
N SER A 341 -14.88 30.15 -7.70
CA SER A 341 -14.35 31.21 -8.57
C SER A 341 -13.94 30.63 -9.92
N ASN A 342 -13.30 29.46 -9.94
CA ASN A 342 -12.76 28.88 -11.17
C ASN A 342 -13.33 27.53 -11.56
N VAL A 343 -13.71 26.67 -10.61
CA VAL A 343 -14.03 25.26 -10.89
C VAL A 343 -15.54 25.01 -10.88
N TRP A 344 -16.23 25.43 -9.82
CA TRP A 344 -17.63 25.11 -9.58
C TRP A 344 -18.56 26.32 -9.77
N ASP A 345 -19.73 26.09 -10.33
CA ASP A 345 -20.87 27.01 -10.36
C ASP A 345 -21.95 26.53 -9.39
N TRP A 346 -22.78 27.46 -8.92
CA TRP A 346 -23.91 27.16 -8.04
C TRP A 346 -25.22 27.17 -8.82
N LYS A 347 -25.92 26.04 -8.87
CA LYS A 347 -27.22 25.93 -9.52
C LYS A 347 -28.34 25.89 -8.49
N THR A 348 -29.52 26.37 -8.89
CA THR A 348 -30.73 26.37 -8.07
C THR A 348 -31.88 25.73 -8.83
N THR A 349 -32.58 24.81 -8.19
CA THR A 349 -33.80 24.16 -8.70
C THR A 349 -34.95 24.35 -7.72
N ALA A 350 -36.15 23.89 -8.07
CA ALA A 350 -37.29 23.85 -7.16
C ALA A 350 -37.05 22.96 -5.92
N THR A 351 -36.14 21.99 -6.01
CA THR A 351 -35.80 21.03 -4.95
C THR A 351 -34.57 21.42 -4.12
N GLY A 352 -33.93 22.57 -4.41
CA GLY A 352 -32.75 23.06 -3.70
C GLY A 352 -31.59 23.46 -4.64
N GLY A 353 -30.49 23.92 -4.05
CA GLY A 353 -29.27 24.24 -4.78
C GLY A 353 -28.25 23.11 -4.80
N TYR A 354 -27.34 23.10 -5.76
CA TYR A 354 -26.28 22.09 -5.90
C TYR A 354 -25.08 22.64 -6.71
N PRO A 355 -23.87 22.08 -6.51
CA PRO A 355 -22.70 22.44 -7.31
C PRO A 355 -22.72 21.78 -8.69
N MET A 356 -22.25 22.50 -9.71
CA MET A 356 -22.07 21.99 -11.07
C MET A 356 -20.75 22.53 -11.64
N LEU A 357 -20.02 21.76 -12.43
CA LEU A 357 -18.75 22.23 -13.00
C LEU A 357 -18.95 23.40 -13.98
N LYS A 358 -18.03 24.37 -13.96
CA LYS A 358 -17.97 25.47 -14.94
C LYS A 358 -17.49 24.98 -16.30
N GLY A 359 -17.70 25.80 -17.33
CA GLY A 359 -17.15 25.60 -18.67
C GLY A 359 -18.01 24.72 -19.59
N PHE A 360 -18.81 23.80 -19.04
CA PHE A 360 -19.67 22.93 -19.85
C PHE A 360 -20.94 23.63 -20.38
N SER A 361 -21.50 23.06 -21.44
CA SER A 361 -22.70 23.56 -22.11
C SER A 361 -23.97 23.48 -21.23
N SER A 362 -25.07 24.08 -21.71
CA SER A 362 -26.37 24.00 -21.02
C SER A 362 -26.92 22.57 -20.93
N GLU A 363 -26.55 21.68 -21.86
CA GLU A 363 -26.98 20.27 -21.84
C GLU A 363 -26.45 19.59 -20.56
N VAL A 364 -25.15 19.71 -20.30
CA VAL A 364 -24.51 19.19 -19.09
C VAL A 364 -25.00 19.91 -17.83
N THR A 365 -25.04 21.24 -17.87
CA THR A 365 -25.38 22.03 -16.68
C THR A 365 -26.87 22.03 -16.33
N SER A 366 -27.72 21.37 -17.13
CA SER A 366 -29.13 21.13 -16.84
C SER A 366 -29.39 19.88 -15.98
N ILE A 367 -28.38 19.04 -15.75
CA ILE A 367 -28.47 17.85 -14.90
C ILE A 367 -28.73 18.29 -13.45
N ALA A 368 -29.96 18.08 -12.98
CA ALA A 368 -30.40 18.52 -11.66
C ALA A 368 -30.25 17.44 -10.60
N ALA A 369 -29.81 17.84 -9.40
CA ALA A 369 -29.91 17.02 -8.20
C ALA A 369 -31.38 16.92 -7.73
N ASN A 370 -31.77 15.74 -7.24
CA ASN A 370 -33.11 15.49 -6.70
C ASN A 370 -33.02 15.07 -5.23
N TYR A 371 -33.37 15.99 -4.34
CA TYR A 371 -33.32 15.78 -2.89
C TYR A 371 -34.67 15.42 -2.26
N VAL A 372 -35.51 14.69 -2.99
CA VAL A 372 -36.79 14.19 -2.47
C VAL A 372 -36.57 12.90 -1.67
N VAL A 373 -36.90 12.93 -0.38
CA VAL A 373 -36.89 11.75 0.50
C VAL A 373 -38.05 10.84 0.10
N LYS A 374 -37.75 9.66 -0.47
CA LYS A 374 -38.76 8.72 -1.00
C LYS A 374 -39.18 7.64 -0.01
N SER A 375 -38.38 7.37 1.01
CA SER A 375 -38.58 6.30 1.99
C SER A 375 -38.19 6.76 3.38
N THR A 376 -38.66 6.02 4.38
CA THR A 376 -38.19 6.20 5.75
C THR A 376 -36.75 5.72 5.88
N ASN A 377 -35.88 6.57 6.42
CA ASN A 377 -34.47 6.30 6.71
C ASN A 377 -34.20 6.48 8.20
N ILE A 378 -33.49 5.52 8.80
CA ILE A 378 -32.97 5.62 10.16
C ILE A 378 -31.48 5.90 10.07
N ILE A 379 -31.03 6.98 10.69
CA ILE A 379 -29.62 7.42 10.71
C ILE A 379 -29.14 7.36 12.15
N SER A 380 -28.18 6.49 12.42
CA SER A 380 -27.56 6.31 13.73
C SER A 380 -26.06 6.19 13.55
N SER A 381 -25.31 6.73 14.51
CA SER A 381 -23.86 6.52 14.61
C SER A 381 -23.63 5.34 15.54
N PRO A 382 -23.19 4.18 15.03
CA PRO A 382 -22.92 3.02 15.86
C PRO A 382 -21.64 3.25 16.69
N MET A 383 -21.55 2.53 17.81
CA MET A 383 -20.39 2.52 18.69
C MET A 383 -19.82 1.11 18.73
N ASN A 384 -18.49 0.98 18.84
CA ASN A 384 -17.84 -0.33 18.91
C ASN A 384 -17.73 -0.83 20.35
N THR A 385 -17.66 0.08 21.32
CA THR A 385 -17.43 -0.24 22.74
C THR A 385 -18.34 0.57 23.65
N ALA A 386 -18.62 -0.01 24.82
CA ALA A 386 -19.31 0.63 25.94
C ALA A 386 -18.66 0.18 27.24
N LYS A 387 -18.85 0.93 28.33
CA LYS A 387 -18.32 0.55 29.65
C LYS A 387 -19.37 -0.20 30.48
N LEU A 388 -18.93 -1.21 31.20
CA LEU A 388 -19.76 -2.00 32.10
C LEU A 388 -20.44 -1.09 33.15
N HIS A 389 -21.75 -1.27 33.31
CA HIS A 389 -22.62 -0.51 34.21
C HIS A 389 -22.71 1.01 33.96
N GLU A 390 -22.11 1.51 32.88
CA GLU A 390 -22.25 2.91 32.49
C GLU A 390 -23.47 3.15 31.60
N LYS A 391 -24.05 4.34 31.70
CA LYS A 391 -25.18 4.75 30.87
C LYS A 391 -24.74 4.91 29.42
N THR A 392 -25.10 3.93 28.60
CA THR A 392 -24.81 3.92 27.16
C THR A 392 -26.04 4.32 26.37
N MET A 393 -26.04 5.53 25.82
CA MET A 393 -27.19 6.07 25.08
C MET A 393 -27.04 5.82 23.58
N ILE A 394 -28.02 5.16 23.00
CA ILE A 394 -28.17 5.00 21.55
C ILE A 394 -29.09 6.10 21.03
N ALA A 395 -28.65 6.78 19.97
CA ALA A 395 -29.40 7.85 19.32
C ALA A 395 -29.61 7.55 17.83
N ALA A 396 -30.77 7.93 17.32
CA ALA A 396 -31.08 7.85 15.89
C ALA A 396 -32.01 8.97 15.43
N LYS A 397 -31.79 9.45 14.22
CA LYS A 397 -32.71 10.33 13.50
C LYS A 397 -33.55 9.49 12.55
N VAL A 398 -34.87 9.67 12.57
CA VAL A 398 -35.79 9.01 11.64
C VAL A 398 -36.32 10.05 10.66
N LEU A 399 -35.83 10.01 9.43
CA LEU A 399 -36.35 10.83 8.33
C LEU A 399 -37.41 10.05 7.59
N SER A 400 -38.63 10.58 7.48
CA SER A 400 -39.74 9.84 6.90
C SER A 400 -40.68 10.76 6.12
N PRO A 401 -41.12 10.38 4.92
CA PRO A 401 -42.24 11.04 4.25
C PRO A 401 -43.59 10.67 4.91
N GLU A 402 -43.62 9.55 5.65
CA GLU A 402 -44.79 9.03 6.36
C GLU A 402 -44.75 9.37 7.85
N THR A 403 -45.92 9.38 8.50
CA THR A 403 -46.02 9.50 9.96
C THR A 403 -45.28 8.35 10.67
N VAL A 404 -44.38 8.71 11.58
CA VAL A 404 -43.66 7.76 12.46
C VAL A 404 -44.53 7.48 13.70
N ASN A 405 -44.99 6.25 13.84
CA ASN A 405 -45.88 5.81 14.92
C ASN A 405 -45.10 5.46 16.19
N SER A 406 -43.99 4.73 16.05
CA SER A 406 -43.15 4.29 17.15
C SER A 406 -41.70 4.08 16.69
N VAL A 407 -40.75 4.21 17.63
CA VAL A 407 -39.34 3.86 17.43
C VAL A 407 -38.89 3.09 18.67
N SER A 408 -38.26 1.94 18.47
CA SER A 408 -37.82 1.03 19.53
C SER A 408 -36.40 0.55 19.28
N LEU A 409 -35.64 0.39 20.37
CA LEU A 409 -34.32 -0.21 20.39
C LEU A 409 -34.48 -1.66 20.86
N TYR A 410 -34.23 -2.62 19.96
CA TYR A 410 -34.18 -4.04 20.27
C TYR A 410 -32.74 -4.42 20.59
N TYR A 411 -32.55 -5.31 21.56
CA TYR A 411 -31.22 -5.74 21.95
C TYR A 411 -31.19 -7.18 22.45
N GLY A 412 -30.00 -7.77 22.47
CA GLY A 412 -29.76 -9.11 22.99
C GLY A 412 -28.28 -9.46 23.01
N TYR A 413 -28.00 -10.73 23.30
CA TYR A 413 -26.64 -11.28 23.42
C TYR A 413 -26.33 -12.32 22.34
N ASP A 414 -27.29 -12.59 21.45
CA ASP A 414 -27.10 -13.45 20.28
C ASP A 414 -26.67 -12.59 19.08
N PRO A 415 -25.68 -13.02 18.27
CA PRO A 415 -25.31 -12.27 17.07
C PRO A 415 -26.39 -12.28 15.98
N ASP A 416 -27.44 -13.11 16.09
CA ASP A 416 -28.62 -13.09 15.24
C ASP A 416 -29.76 -12.30 15.89
N GLY A 417 -29.97 -11.08 15.41
CA GLY A 417 -30.95 -10.16 15.97
C GLY A 417 -32.41 -10.57 15.78
N THR A 418 -32.70 -11.56 14.92
CA THR A 418 -34.07 -12.09 14.78
C THR A 418 -34.58 -12.79 16.04
N LYS A 419 -33.66 -13.15 16.95
CA LYS A 419 -33.97 -13.80 18.23
C LYS A 419 -34.24 -12.80 19.36
N PHE A 420 -34.09 -11.49 19.13
CA PHE A 420 -34.27 -10.50 20.19
C PHE A 420 -35.73 -10.37 20.58
N THR A 421 -36.03 -10.65 21.84
CA THR A 421 -37.35 -10.41 22.45
C THR A 421 -37.37 -9.11 23.25
N ASP A 422 -36.22 -8.71 23.80
CA ASP A 422 -36.08 -7.51 24.62
C ASP A 422 -36.00 -6.26 23.75
N HIS A 423 -36.75 -5.24 24.15
CA HIS A 423 -36.74 -3.93 23.50
C HIS A 423 -37.17 -2.84 24.46
N VAL A 424 -36.71 -1.62 24.19
CA VAL A 424 -37.13 -0.41 24.89
C VAL A 424 -37.63 0.62 23.89
N LYS A 425 -38.69 1.34 24.26
CA LYS A 425 -39.19 2.46 23.45
C LYS A 425 -38.14 3.58 23.46
N MET A 426 -37.81 4.09 22.28
CA MET A 426 -36.96 5.27 22.13
C MET A 426 -37.80 6.54 22.25
N ASN A 427 -37.29 7.54 22.97
CA ASN A 427 -37.97 8.81 23.20
C ASN A 427 -37.40 9.89 22.29
N LEU A 428 -38.28 10.68 21.66
CA LEU A 428 -37.89 11.82 20.83
C LEU A 428 -37.38 12.96 21.73
N ALA A 429 -36.10 13.28 21.60
CA ALA A 429 -35.44 14.40 22.28
C ALA A 429 -35.69 15.72 21.54
N THR A 430 -35.34 16.83 22.20
CA THR A 430 -35.57 18.20 21.68
C THR A 430 -34.73 18.53 20.45
N ASP A 431 -33.65 17.80 20.18
CA ASP A 431 -32.82 17.94 18.98
C ASP A 431 -33.35 17.13 17.78
N GLY A 432 -34.51 16.49 17.93
CA GLY A 432 -35.15 15.69 16.88
C GLY A 432 -34.62 14.26 16.76
N ARG A 433 -33.78 13.80 17.70
CA ARG A 433 -33.29 12.40 17.74
C ARG A 433 -34.09 11.54 18.71
N TYR A 434 -34.38 10.31 18.31
CA TYR A 434 -34.88 9.27 19.20
C TYR A 434 -33.72 8.70 20.02
N THR A 435 -33.91 8.52 21.33
CA THR A 435 -32.88 8.02 22.23
C THR A 435 -33.39 6.93 23.16
N ALA A 436 -32.55 5.93 23.45
CA ALA A 436 -32.77 4.92 24.49
C ALA A 436 -31.44 4.44 25.07
N GLN A 437 -31.49 3.89 26.28
CA GLN A 437 -30.31 3.31 26.92
C GLN A 437 -30.15 1.85 26.50
N LEU A 438 -28.94 1.47 26.08
CA LEU A 438 -28.52 0.08 25.88
C LEU A 438 -28.09 -0.51 27.23
N PRO A 439 -28.51 -1.73 27.58
CA PRO A 439 -28.02 -2.39 28.78
C PRO A 439 -26.56 -2.79 28.63
N THR A 440 -25.76 -2.47 29.65
CA THR A 440 -24.32 -2.76 29.76
C THR A 440 -24.05 -3.50 31.07
N ASP A 441 -24.94 -4.40 31.46
CA ASP A 441 -24.89 -5.10 32.76
C ASP A 441 -23.93 -6.30 32.76
N LYS A 442 -23.39 -6.71 31.61
CA LYS A 442 -22.47 -7.84 31.46
C LYS A 442 -21.26 -7.47 30.61
N ALA A 443 -20.12 -8.06 30.95
CA ALA A 443 -18.84 -7.90 30.29
C ALA A 443 -18.72 -8.82 29.04
N GLU A 444 -19.55 -8.56 28.04
CA GLU A 444 -19.58 -9.34 26.81
C GLU A 444 -20.11 -8.48 25.64
N TYR A 445 -20.27 -9.08 24.46
CA TYR A 445 -20.92 -8.40 23.35
C TYR A 445 -22.43 -8.27 23.61
N VAL A 446 -22.94 -7.05 23.56
CA VAL A 446 -24.36 -6.76 23.41
C VAL A 446 -24.62 -6.31 21.98
N TYR A 447 -25.73 -6.78 21.42
CA TYR A 447 -26.11 -6.52 20.04
C TYR A 447 -27.41 -5.74 20.01
N TYR A 448 -27.58 -4.82 19.06
CA TYR A 448 -28.81 -4.05 18.94
C TYR A 448 -29.21 -3.73 17.50
N TYR A 449 -30.51 -3.49 17.32
CA TYR A 449 -31.04 -2.80 16.15
C TYR A 449 -32.15 -1.84 16.56
N ILE A 450 -32.39 -0.84 15.71
CA ILE A 450 -33.44 0.17 15.88
C ILE A 450 -34.54 -0.16 14.89
N LYS A 451 -35.79 -0.15 15.34
CA LYS A 451 -36.97 -0.38 14.51
C LYS A 451 -37.87 0.85 14.56
N ALA A 452 -38.23 1.40 13.41
CA ALA A 452 -39.24 2.43 13.26
C ALA A 452 -40.50 1.84 12.61
N GLU A 453 -41.66 2.10 13.21
CA GLU A 453 -42.96 1.76 12.64
C GLU A 453 -43.59 3.02 12.06
N THR A 454 -43.99 2.95 10.79
CA THR A 454 -44.62 4.05 10.07
C THR A 454 -45.98 3.63 9.53
N ALA A 455 -46.73 4.57 8.96
CA ALA A 455 -47.99 4.25 8.28
C ALA A 455 -47.82 3.29 7.09
N ALA A 456 -46.65 3.28 6.44
CA ALA A 456 -46.38 2.44 5.27
C ALA A 456 -45.73 1.08 5.60
N GLY A 457 -45.25 0.89 6.83
CA GLY A 457 -44.60 -0.34 7.26
C GLY A 457 -43.46 -0.12 8.25
N THR A 458 -42.62 -1.13 8.40
CA THR A 458 -41.48 -1.13 9.33
C THR A 458 -40.17 -0.93 8.58
N VAL A 459 -39.27 -0.14 9.16
CA VAL A 459 -37.87 0.01 8.74
C VAL A 459 -36.95 -0.23 9.92
N THR A 460 -35.77 -0.81 9.66
CA THR A 460 -34.75 -1.14 10.65
C THR A 460 -33.42 -0.46 10.37
N TYR A 461 -32.65 -0.20 11.43
CA TYR A 461 -31.22 0.10 11.38
C TYR A 461 -30.48 -0.88 12.31
N PRO A 462 -29.50 -1.65 11.80
CA PRO A 462 -29.12 -1.73 10.40
C PRO A 462 -30.26 -2.38 9.58
N TYR A 463 -30.17 -2.36 8.24
CA TYR A 463 -31.28 -2.74 7.37
C TYR A 463 -31.73 -4.19 7.62
N TYR A 464 -30.79 -5.13 7.67
CA TYR A 464 -31.00 -6.52 8.05
C TYR A 464 -30.82 -6.70 9.55
N SER A 465 -31.91 -6.96 10.28
CA SER A 465 -31.86 -7.20 11.73
C SER A 465 -31.14 -8.50 12.09
N GLU A 466 -30.96 -9.42 11.15
CA GLU A 466 -30.17 -10.65 11.29
C GLU A 466 -28.71 -10.36 11.63
N PHE A 467 -28.19 -9.19 11.21
CA PHE A 467 -26.82 -8.74 11.48
C PHE A 467 -26.83 -7.40 12.25
N PRO A 468 -27.23 -7.41 13.54
CA PRO A 468 -27.35 -6.22 14.38
C PRO A 468 -25.98 -5.55 14.62
N VAL A 469 -26.00 -4.31 15.14
CA VAL A 469 -24.77 -3.62 15.57
C VAL A 469 -24.22 -4.32 16.80
N SER A 470 -22.93 -4.66 16.78
CA SER A 470 -22.19 -5.21 17.92
C SER A 470 -21.55 -4.12 18.77
N VAL A 471 -21.73 -4.19 20.09
CA VAL A 471 -21.07 -3.32 21.06
C VAL A 471 -20.36 -4.20 22.08
N TYR A 472 -19.03 -4.09 22.16
CA TYR A 472 -18.27 -4.76 23.21
C TYR A 472 -18.38 -4.00 24.53
N VAL A 473 -18.90 -4.64 25.57
CA VAL A 473 -18.97 -4.04 26.91
C VAL A 473 -17.69 -4.33 27.66
N ASP A 474 -16.83 -3.32 27.75
CA ASP A 474 -15.56 -3.32 28.45
C ASP A 474 -15.78 -3.30 29.98
N ASP A 475 -15.21 -4.30 30.67
CA ASP A 475 -15.23 -4.41 32.14
C ASP A 475 -14.05 -3.71 32.82
N GLY A 476 -13.22 -3.03 32.04
CA GLY A 476 -12.02 -2.34 32.49
C GLY A 476 -10.82 -3.27 32.70
N ARG A 477 -10.90 -4.56 32.30
CA ARG A 477 -9.73 -5.44 32.29
C ARG A 477 -8.84 -5.10 31.12
N ILE A 478 -7.62 -4.71 31.44
CA ILE A 478 -6.56 -4.49 30.48
C ILE A 478 -5.93 -5.84 30.13
N LEU A 479 -5.86 -6.16 28.83
CA LEU A 479 -5.10 -7.31 28.30
C LEU A 479 -3.69 -6.83 27.93
N GLY A 480 -2.86 -6.63 28.95
CA GLY A 480 -1.57 -5.95 28.85
C GLY A 480 -0.38 -6.82 28.47
N GLU A 481 -0.59 -8.10 28.21
CA GLU A 481 0.47 -9.09 27.99
C GLU A 481 1.37 -8.71 26.79
N PRO A 482 2.70 -8.78 26.94
CA PRO A 482 3.63 -8.54 25.86
C PRO A 482 3.44 -9.50 24.68
N SER A 483 3.52 -8.95 23.47
CA SER A 483 3.44 -9.67 22.20
C SER A 483 4.54 -9.22 21.24
N GLN A 484 4.75 -9.98 20.17
CA GLN A 484 5.67 -9.62 19.07
C GLN A 484 7.08 -9.25 19.55
N ILE A 485 7.63 -10.09 20.42
CA ILE A 485 8.94 -9.88 21.04
C ILE A 485 10.03 -10.10 20.00
N THR A 486 10.88 -9.09 19.78
CA THR A 486 12.04 -9.17 18.90
C THR A 486 13.32 -8.92 19.67
N MET A 487 14.41 -9.46 19.13
CA MET A 487 15.76 -9.27 19.63
C MET A 487 16.67 -8.92 18.46
N THR A 488 17.24 -7.73 18.50
CA THR A 488 18.13 -7.16 17.49
C THR A 488 19.56 -7.12 18.02
N VAL A 489 20.55 -7.33 17.15
CA VAL A 489 21.97 -7.16 17.52
C VAL A 489 22.22 -5.69 17.92
N GLY A 490 22.95 -5.45 19.02
CA GLY A 490 23.32 -4.09 19.40
C GLY A 490 24.52 -3.54 18.62
N SER A 491 24.81 -2.24 18.76
CA SER A 491 25.91 -1.58 18.03
C SER A 491 27.28 -2.20 18.31
N GLU A 492 27.46 -2.76 19.51
CA GLU A 492 28.68 -3.42 19.94
C GLU A 492 28.40 -4.91 20.22
N GLN A 493 29.29 -5.79 19.77
CA GLN A 493 29.21 -7.21 20.12
C GLN A 493 29.17 -7.39 21.65
N GLY A 494 28.23 -8.22 22.12
CA GLY A 494 27.93 -8.40 23.55
C GLY A 494 26.73 -7.59 24.04
N SER A 495 26.11 -6.78 23.18
CA SER A 495 24.84 -6.11 23.45
C SER A 495 23.71 -6.62 22.57
N LEU A 496 22.48 -6.61 23.10
CA LEU A 496 21.25 -7.01 22.41
C LEU A 496 20.14 -6.00 22.70
N ARG A 497 19.38 -5.63 21.68
CA ARG A 497 18.30 -4.65 21.72
C ARG A 497 16.96 -5.37 21.59
N PHE A 498 16.13 -5.31 22.62
CA PHE A 498 14.82 -5.93 22.65
C PHE A 498 13.74 -4.93 22.24
N SER A 499 12.71 -5.41 21.56
CA SER A 499 11.44 -4.71 21.35
C SER A 499 10.25 -5.64 21.67
N TRP A 500 9.13 -5.09 22.11
CA TRP A 500 7.85 -5.81 22.19
C TRP A 500 6.67 -4.83 22.19
N LEU A 501 5.47 -5.35 21.92
CA LEU A 501 4.23 -4.59 21.87
C LEU A 501 3.29 -4.96 23.02
N THR A 502 2.59 -3.97 23.55
CA THR A 502 1.45 -4.13 24.47
C THR A 502 0.28 -3.24 24.01
N VAL A 503 -0.82 -3.24 24.76
CA VAL A 503 -1.89 -2.25 24.60
C VAL A 503 -1.45 -0.86 25.12
N PRO A 504 -2.01 0.25 24.60
CA PRO A 504 -1.60 1.62 24.93
C PRO A 504 -1.57 1.97 26.43
N GLU A 505 -2.35 1.28 27.25
CA GLU A 505 -2.46 1.50 28.70
C GLU A 505 -1.21 1.06 29.49
N ILE A 506 -0.34 0.23 28.90
CA ILE A 506 0.85 -0.28 29.57
C ILE A 506 2.07 0.54 29.17
N ASP A 507 2.50 1.48 30.01
CA ASP A 507 3.67 2.33 29.75
C ASP A 507 4.98 1.79 30.35
N ALA A 508 4.89 1.08 31.47
CA ALA A 508 6.02 0.49 32.16
C ALA A 508 6.76 -0.52 31.26
N THR A 509 8.09 -0.37 31.21
CA THR A 509 8.95 -1.14 30.29
C THR A 509 10.07 -1.80 31.08
N VAL A 510 9.98 -3.11 31.28
CA VAL A 510 10.94 -3.89 32.08
C VAL A 510 11.29 -5.19 31.37
N ILE A 511 12.58 -5.49 31.31
CA ILE A 511 13.08 -6.84 31.05
C ILE A 511 13.71 -7.39 32.31
N LYS A 512 13.34 -8.62 32.68
CA LYS A 512 14.00 -9.43 33.71
C LYS A 512 14.83 -10.49 33.01
N TYR A 513 16.07 -10.67 33.40
CA TYR A 513 16.97 -11.66 32.80
C TYR A 513 17.97 -12.24 33.81
N LYS A 514 18.45 -13.45 33.53
CA LYS A 514 19.49 -14.14 34.32
C LYS A 514 20.22 -15.15 33.46
N ILE A 515 21.45 -15.50 33.85
CA ILE A 515 22.14 -16.65 33.25
C ILE A 515 21.40 -17.93 33.64
N LYS A 516 21.17 -18.83 32.68
CA LYS A 516 20.48 -20.12 32.88
C LYS A 516 21.18 -20.93 33.97
N GLY A 517 20.38 -21.40 34.94
CA GLY A 517 20.86 -22.08 36.14
C GLY A 517 21.16 -21.16 37.33
N SER A 518 21.22 -19.84 37.14
CA SER A 518 21.25 -18.88 38.26
C SER A 518 19.87 -18.75 38.92
N SER A 519 19.86 -18.46 40.23
CA SER A 519 18.66 -18.06 40.97
C SER A 519 18.43 -16.55 40.98
N GLU A 520 19.45 -15.75 40.67
CA GLU A 520 19.40 -14.29 40.77
C GLU A 520 18.93 -13.66 39.46
N TRP A 521 17.82 -12.91 39.53
CA TRP A 521 17.29 -12.12 38.43
C TRP A 521 17.84 -10.70 38.46
N THR A 522 18.21 -10.19 37.29
CA THR A 522 18.49 -8.78 37.05
C THR A 522 17.31 -8.15 36.32
N SER A 523 16.99 -6.90 36.62
CA SER A 523 15.96 -6.12 35.91
C SER A 523 16.60 -4.91 35.24
N LYS A 524 16.17 -4.59 34.02
CA LYS A 524 16.54 -3.33 33.34
C LYS A 524 15.26 -2.66 32.83
N GLU A 525 15.14 -1.37 33.09
CA GLU A 525 14.06 -0.54 32.57
C GLU A 525 14.40 -0.04 31.16
N GLY A 526 13.36 0.24 30.37
CA GLY A 526 13.49 0.77 29.02
C GLY A 526 12.61 1.97 28.74
N LYS A 527 12.36 2.22 27.46
CA LYS A 527 11.48 3.28 26.99
C LYS A 527 10.25 2.67 26.34
N SER A 528 9.14 3.38 26.40
CA SER A 528 7.96 3.07 25.61
C SER A 528 7.45 4.27 24.84
N PHE A 529 6.75 4.01 23.74
CA PHE A 529 6.07 5.01 22.93
C PHE A 529 4.91 4.41 22.15
N LEU A 530 3.85 5.20 21.99
CA LEU A 530 2.68 4.83 21.20
C LEU A 530 3.08 4.57 19.75
N THR A 531 2.72 3.40 19.24
CA THR A 531 2.88 2.98 17.85
C THR A 531 1.51 2.85 17.23
N ALA A 532 1.26 3.70 16.24
CA ALA A 532 -0.01 3.74 15.53
C ALA A 532 0.20 4.42 14.18
N VAL A 533 -0.10 3.72 13.08
CA VAL A 533 -0.22 4.36 11.75
C VAL A 533 -1.37 5.35 11.80
N THR A 534 -2.48 4.94 12.45
CA THR A 534 -3.64 5.76 12.71
C THR A 534 -3.90 5.92 14.20
N LYS A 535 -3.78 7.15 14.69
CA LYS A 535 -4.16 7.48 16.07
C LYS A 535 -5.64 7.16 16.33
N GLY A 536 -5.92 6.45 17.42
CA GLY A 536 -7.24 5.99 17.85
C GLY A 536 -7.71 4.69 17.18
N TRP A 537 -6.85 4.01 16.42
CA TRP A 537 -7.20 2.77 15.72
C TRP A 537 -6.08 1.74 15.79
N LYS A 538 -6.38 0.56 16.36
CA LYS A 538 -5.42 -0.54 16.54
C LYS A 538 -4.08 -0.10 17.18
N GLU A 539 -4.12 0.97 17.99
CA GLU A 539 -2.93 1.50 18.65
C GLU A 539 -2.25 0.45 19.53
N LYS A 540 -0.92 0.46 19.53
CA LYS A 540 -0.08 -0.37 20.41
C LYS A 540 0.88 0.52 21.17
N ASN A 541 1.39 0.05 22.31
CA ASN A 541 2.57 0.65 22.90
C ASN A 541 3.79 -0.20 22.57
N THR A 542 4.80 0.44 21.98
CA THR A 542 6.11 -0.19 21.75
C THR A 542 6.96 0.00 22.98
N HIS A 543 7.73 -1.04 23.32
CA HIS A 543 8.65 -1.08 24.44
C HIS A 543 10.04 -1.49 23.97
N GLN A 544 11.07 -0.73 24.34
CA GLN A 544 12.43 -0.98 23.91
C GLN A 544 13.43 -0.95 25.07
N VAL A 545 14.27 -1.98 25.16
CA VAL A 545 15.35 -2.09 26.15
C VAL A 545 16.63 -2.58 25.47
N THR A 546 17.78 -2.02 25.82
CA THR A 546 19.08 -2.56 25.40
C THR A 546 19.75 -3.27 26.57
N LEU A 547 20.12 -4.54 26.42
CA LEU A 547 21.01 -5.25 27.34
C LEU A 547 22.45 -5.10 26.86
N GLU A 548 23.36 -4.74 27.77
CA GLU A 548 24.77 -4.47 27.49
C GLU A 548 25.64 -5.42 28.32
N ASP A 549 26.91 -5.57 27.93
CA ASP A 549 27.92 -6.34 28.66
C ASP A 549 27.49 -7.78 28.99
N LEU A 550 26.75 -8.42 28.07
CA LEU A 550 26.33 -9.80 28.24
C LEU A 550 27.54 -10.72 28.27
N LYS A 551 27.51 -11.72 29.16
CA LYS A 551 28.58 -12.70 29.26
C LYS A 551 28.63 -13.52 27.95
N PRO A 552 29.77 -13.56 27.24
CA PRO A 552 29.87 -14.26 25.97
C PRO A 552 29.44 -15.72 26.04
N ASP A 553 28.73 -16.18 25.01
CA ASP A 553 28.20 -17.54 24.84
C ASP A 553 27.27 -18.05 25.96
N ALA A 554 26.94 -17.24 26.97
CA ALA A 554 26.04 -17.65 28.04
C ALA A 554 24.60 -17.78 27.54
N ILE A 555 23.88 -18.80 28.02
CA ILE A 555 22.44 -18.89 27.81
C ILE A 555 21.75 -18.08 28.89
N TYR A 556 20.90 -17.14 28.49
CA TYR A 556 20.08 -16.32 29.37
C TYR A 556 18.62 -16.79 29.33
N VAL A 557 17.98 -16.75 30.49
CA VAL A 557 16.52 -16.82 30.63
C VAL A 557 16.00 -15.41 30.84
N TYR A 558 14.95 -15.01 30.14
CA TYR A 558 14.39 -13.66 30.20
C TYR A 558 12.86 -13.64 30.18
N SER A 559 12.28 -12.53 30.63
CA SER A 559 10.85 -12.20 30.56
C SER A 559 10.70 -10.68 30.44
N VAL A 560 9.87 -10.22 29.52
CA VAL A 560 9.61 -8.79 29.25
C VAL A 560 8.23 -8.39 29.74
N GLY A 561 7.97 -7.11 30.01
CA GLY A 561 6.65 -6.62 30.42
C GLY A 561 6.67 -5.36 31.26
N ASP A 562 5.65 -5.20 32.11
CA ASP A 562 5.48 -4.06 33.02
C ASP A 562 6.29 -4.17 34.32
N GLY A 563 7.02 -5.28 34.49
CA GLY A 563 7.79 -5.63 35.69
C GLY A 563 6.96 -6.22 36.83
N LYS A 564 5.63 -6.28 36.68
CA LYS A 564 4.64 -6.58 37.71
C LYS A 564 3.62 -7.62 37.22
N THR A 565 2.54 -7.17 36.61
CA THR A 565 1.33 -7.96 36.31
C THR A 565 1.44 -8.61 34.93
N PHE A 566 1.80 -7.81 33.93
CA PHE A 566 1.82 -8.23 32.54
C PHE A 566 3.25 -8.53 32.11
N MET A 567 3.66 -9.76 32.37
CA MET A 567 4.98 -10.28 32.00
C MET A 567 4.83 -11.42 30.99
N SER A 568 5.72 -11.50 30.01
CA SER A 568 5.80 -12.64 29.09
C SER A 568 6.17 -13.93 29.83
N PRO A 569 5.85 -15.10 29.28
CA PRO A 569 6.49 -16.35 29.70
C PRO A 569 8.02 -16.24 29.65
N GLU A 570 8.70 -17.07 30.45
CA GLU A 570 10.15 -17.18 30.39
C GLU A 570 10.58 -17.72 29.02
N LYS A 571 11.50 -17.00 28.36
CA LYS A 571 12.13 -17.37 27.10
C LYS A 571 13.63 -17.47 27.29
N GLU A 572 14.32 -18.10 26.33
CA GLU A 572 15.77 -18.25 26.35
C GLU A 572 16.42 -17.66 25.11
N PHE A 573 17.59 -17.05 25.28
CA PHE A 573 18.47 -16.68 24.19
C PHE A 573 19.92 -17.01 24.52
N LYS A 574 20.75 -17.14 23.49
CA LYS A 574 22.21 -17.23 23.63
C LYS A 574 22.82 -15.86 23.43
N ALA A 575 23.63 -15.40 24.39
CA ALA A 575 24.37 -14.15 24.26
C ALA A 575 25.40 -14.23 23.12
N PRO A 576 25.76 -13.07 22.51
CA PRO A 576 26.80 -13.00 21.49
C PRO A 576 28.08 -13.73 21.87
N SER A 577 28.78 -14.30 20.89
CA SER A 577 30.06 -14.96 21.10
C SER A 577 31.14 -14.02 21.63
N ASP A 578 32.27 -14.59 22.05
CA ASP A 578 33.45 -13.82 22.44
C ASP A 578 33.97 -12.98 21.26
N LYS A 579 34.34 -11.72 21.53
CA LYS A 579 34.95 -10.81 20.53
C LYS A 579 36.28 -11.36 19.99
N ALA A 580 36.93 -12.26 20.71
CA ALA A 580 38.18 -12.92 20.31
C ALA A 580 38.00 -14.12 19.36
N ALA A 581 36.77 -14.50 18.99
CA ALA A 581 36.54 -15.59 18.05
C ALA A 581 37.13 -15.29 16.66
N ASP A 582 37.82 -16.27 16.06
CA ASP A 582 38.46 -16.15 14.74
C ASP A 582 37.45 -16.05 13.57
N ALA A 583 36.19 -16.46 13.79
CA ALA A 583 35.12 -16.44 12.80
C ALA A 583 33.73 -16.41 13.45
N PHE A 584 32.75 -15.92 12.71
CA PHE A 584 31.34 -16.01 13.05
C PHE A 584 30.49 -16.29 11.82
N SER A 585 29.29 -16.87 12.01
CA SER A 585 28.35 -17.13 10.93
C SER A 585 26.97 -16.55 11.22
N PHE A 586 26.33 -16.05 10.17
CA PHE A 586 24.95 -15.57 10.20
C PHE A 586 24.19 -16.09 8.99
N LEU A 587 22.87 -16.15 9.12
CA LEU A 587 21.97 -16.50 8.04
C LEU A 587 21.48 -15.23 7.35
N PHE A 588 21.48 -15.19 6.02
CA PHE A 588 20.92 -14.11 5.22
C PHE A 588 19.73 -14.63 4.40
N VAL A 589 18.57 -14.04 4.65
CA VAL A 589 17.29 -14.31 3.98
C VAL A 589 16.67 -13.00 3.51
N SER A 590 15.72 -13.06 2.60
CA SER A 590 15.11 -11.87 2.04
C SER A 590 13.66 -12.12 1.63
N ASP A 591 12.85 -11.07 1.69
CA ASP A 591 11.52 -10.98 1.09
C ASP A 591 10.57 -12.15 1.44
N PRO A 592 10.34 -12.49 2.72
CA PRO A 592 9.29 -13.45 3.10
C PRO A 592 7.90 -12.99 2.64
N GLN A 593 7.69 -11.68 2.52
CA GLN A 593 6.59 -10.96 1.88
C GLN A 593 5.29 -11.77 1.74
N SER A 594 4.48 -11.78 2.78
CA SER A 594 3.30 -12.65 2.88
C SER A 594 2.11 -11.96 3.55
N VAL A 595 0.89 -12.46 3.29
CA VAL A 595 -0.37 -11.87 3.81
C VAL A 595 -1.05 -12.72 4.89
N SER A 596 -0.66 -13.98 5.04
CA SER A 596 -1.33 -14.95 5.93
C SER A 596 -0.36 -15.90 6.61
N THR A 597 -0.79 -16.51 7.73
CA THR A 597 -0.02 -17.50 8.48
C THR A 597 0.41 -18.68 7.60
N GLU A 598 -0.45 -19.12 6.66
CA GLU A 598 -0.15 -20.19 5.71
C GLU A 598 0.98 -19.80 4.74
N ASP A 599 0.99 -18.57 4.24
CA ASP A 599 2.03 -18.09 3.33
C ASP A 599 3.41 -18.03 4.02
N TYR A 600 3.45 -17.60 5.28
CA TYR A 600 4.67 -17.53 6.09
C TYR A 600 5.26 -18.89 6.47
N GLU A 601 4.55 -20.00 6.27
CA GLU A 601 5.14 -21.34 6.48
C GLU A 601 6.38 -21.57 5.61
N SER A 602 6.46 -20.90 4.45
CA SER A 602 7.62 -20.92 3.56
C SER A 602 8.89 -20.41 4.26
N PHE A 603 8.79 -19.31 5.02
CA PHE A 603 9.85 -18.80 5.87
C PHE A 603 10.23 -19.81 6.95
N GLN A 604 9.24 -20.37 7.67
CA GLN A 604 9.48 -21.32 8.76
C GLN A 604 10.30 -22.51 8.27
N LYS A 605 9.87 -23.13 7.16
CA LYS A 605 10.53 -24.31 6.60
C LYS A 605 11.93 -23.99 6.06
N SER A 606 12.11 -22.80 5.47
CA SER A 606 13.43 -22.31 5.02
C SER A 606 14.39 -22.10 6.20
N MET A 607 13.92 -21.47 7.27
CA MET A 607 14.70 -21.26 8.50
C MET A 607 15.05 -22.59 9.17
N ASP A 608 14.11 -23.50 9.31
CA ASP A 608 14.33 -24.82 9.91
C ASP A 608 15.39 -25.60 9.14
N PHE A 609 15.32 -25.61 7.80
CA PHE A 609 16.37 -26.19 6.97
C PHE A 609 17.72 -25.52 7.21
N ALA A 610 17.79 -24.19 7.13
CA ALA A 610 19.05 -23.44 7.27
C ALA A 610 19.71 -23.68 8.63
N LEU A 611 18.92 -23.79 9.70
CA LEU A 611 19.39 -24.11 11.04
C LEU A 611 19.96 -25.54 11.16
N THR A 612 19.63 -26.46 10.26
CA THR A 612 20.31 -27.78 10.18
C THR A 612 21.70 -27.71 9.57
N LYS A 613 22.02 -26.63 8.84
CA LYS A 613 23.28 -26.46 8.09
C LYS A 613 24.27 -25.56 8.82
N LEU A 614 23.79 -24.65 9.66
CA LEU A 614 24.62 -23.79 10.49
C LEU A 614 24.78 -24.41 11.89
N GLU A 615 25.95 -24.99 12.18
CA GLU A 615 26.27 -25.53 13.51
C GLU A 615 26.13 -24.47 14.63
N LYS A 616 26.48 -23.21 14.31
CA LYS A 616 26.37 -22.06 15.20
C LYS A 616 26.00 -20.81 14.38
N MET A 617 24.79 -20.30 14.61
CA MET A 617 24.30 -19.04 14.05
C MET A 617 24.33 -17.96 15.12
N GLU A 618 24.98 -16.83 14.85
CA GLU A 618 25.04 -15.69 15.76
C GLU A 618 23.77 -14.83 15.70
N PHE A 619 23.29 -14.61 14.48
CA PHE A 619 22.08 -13.88 14.16
C PHE A 619 21.59 -14.28 12.76
N PHE A 620 20.37 -13.86 12.40
CA PHE A 620 19.92 -13.86 11.02
C PHE A 620 19.64 -12.44 10.54
N LEU A 621 19.85 -12.18 9.25
CA LEU A 621 19.61 -10.92 8.60
C LEU A 621 18.47 -11.11 7.59
N THR A 622 17.44 -10.25 7.67
CA THR A 622 16.35 -10.21 6.69
C THR A 622 16.37 -8.91 5.91
N ALA A 623 16.39 -9.00 4.58
CA ALA A 623 16.57 -7.88 3.66
C ALA A 623 15.30 -7.06 3.38
N GLY A 624 14.36 -6.96 4.32
CA GLY A 624 13.09 -6.24 4.12
C GLY A 624 12.00 -7.06 3.43
N ASP A 625 10.87 -6.39 3.17
CA ASP A 625 9.61 -6.95 2.69
C ASP A 625 9.14 -8.13 3.54
N ILE A 626 8.90 -7.82 4.82
CA ILE A 626 8.40 -8.78 5.80
C ILE A 626 6.93 -9.07 5.51
N THR A 627 6.11 -8.02 5.44
CA THR A 627 4.69 -8.12 5.10
C THR A 627 4.43 -7.72 3.66
N GLN A 628 3.21 -7.97 3.17
CA GLN A 628 2.79 -7.46 1.87
C GLN A 628 2.34 -5.99 1.95
N ASP A 629 1.75 -5.60 3.07
CA ASP A 629 1.22 -4.27 3.31
C ASP A 629 1.58 -3.82 4.74
N GLY A 630 2.63 -2.99 4.88
CA GLY A 630 3.21 -2.57 6.17
C GLY A 630 2.25 -1.86 7.12
N TYR A 631 1.19 -1.25 6.60
CA TYR A 631 0.15 -0.61 7.41
C TYR A 631 -0.86 -1.61 8.04
N LYS A 632 -0.91 -2.86 7.60
CA LYS A 632 -1.91 -3.83 8.08
C LYS A 632 -1.42 -4.58 9.29
N SER A 633 -1.94 -4.22 10.47
CA SER A 633 -1.69 -4.97 11.71
C SER A 633 -2.05 -6.46 11.60
N SER A 634 -3.05 -6.82 10.80
CA SER A 634 -3.44 -8.23 10.57
C SER A 634 -2.35 -9.06 9.91
N GLU A 635 -1.60 -8.50 8.96
CA GLU A 635 -0.48 -9.17 8.30
C GLU A 635 0.74 -9.25 9.23
N TRP A 636 0.98 -8.23 10.06
CA TRP A 636 1.97 -8.30 11.13
C TRP A 636 1.64 -9.37 12.17
N ASP A 637 0.37 -9.50 12.55
CA ASP A 637 -0.07 -10.55 13.48
C ASP A 637 0.18 -11.95 12.89
N ALA A 638 -0.17 -12.17 11.61
CA ALA A 638 0.11 -13.41 10.89
C ALA A 638 1.63 -13.70 10.78
N CYS A 639 2.43 -12.68 10.46
CA CYS A 639 3.90 -12.77 10.46
C CYS A 639 4.41 -13.26 11.82
N PHE A 640 3.99 -12.63 12.92
CA PHE A 640 4.50 -12.97 14.25
C PHE A 640 3.92 -14.25 14.84
N GLU A 641 2.79 -14.75 14.33
CA GLU A 641 2.30 -16.10 14.64
C GLU A 641 3.28 -17.18 14.17
N VAL A 642 3.97 -16.98 13.04
CA VAL A 642 4.94 -17.94 12.48
C VAL A 642 6.38 -17.58 12.85
N MET A 643 6.78 -16.34 12.62
CA MET A 643 8.17 -15.87 12.71
C MET A 643 8.56 -15.45 14.14
N GLY A 644 7.59 -15.18 15.02
CA GLY A 644 7.82 -14.59 16.34
C GLY A 644 8.68 -15.45 17.26
N ASP A 645 8.63 -16.77 17.12
CA ASP A 645 9.48 -17.68 17.89
C ASP A 645 10.95 -17.60 17.47
N TYR A 646 11.24 -17.33 16.19
CA TYR A 646 12.61 -17.09 15.72
C TYR A 646 13.12 -15.73 16.21
N PHE A 647 12.34 -14.66 16.07
CA PHE A 647 12.72 -13.31 16.50
C PHE A 647 12.90 -13.18 18.02
N SER A 648 12.17 -13.96 18.82
CA SER A 648 12.29 -13.95 20.27
C SER A 648 13.39 -14.87 20.82
N LYS A 649 13.98 -15.73 19.96
CA LYS A 649 15.02 -16.70 20.34
C LYS A 649 16.40 -16.36 19.78
N TYR A 650 16.46 -15.89 18.53
CA TYR A 650 17.70 -15.60 17.82
C TYR A 650 17.81 -14.10 17.56
N PRO A 651 18.99 -13.50 17.80
CA PRO A 651 19.22 -12.11 17.40
C PRO A 651 19.02 -11.93 15.90
N SER A 652 18.54 -10.76 15.51
CA SER A 652 18.26 -10.43 14.11
C SER A 652 18.86 -9.08 13.70
N ILE A 653 19.07 -8.91 12.40
CA ILE A 653 19.21 -7.62 11.73
C ILE A 653 18.09 -7.57 10.69
N THR A 654 17.06 -6.78 10.96
CA THR A 654 15.88 -6.68 10.10
C THR A 654 15.79 -5.28 9.57
N ILE A 655 15.71 -5.12 8.26
CA ILE A 655 15.60 -3.80 7.60
C ILE A 655 14.20 -3.66 6.97
N PRO A 656 13.69 -2.45 6.70
CA PRO A 656 12.43 -2.28 5.99
C PRO A 656 12.63 -2.31 4.47
N GLY A 657 11.62 -2.79 3.75
CA GLY A 657 11.52 -2.70 2.29
C GLY A 657 10.34 -1.84 1.82
N ASN A 658 10.07 -1.85 0.52
CA ASN A 658 9.03 -1.00 -0.06
C ASN A 658 7.63 -1.44 0.42
N HIS A 659 7.46 -2.71 0.82
CA HIS A 659 6.21 -3.19 1.37
C HIS A 659 5.96 -2.72 2.81
N GLU A 660 7.00 -2.46 3.60
CA GLU A 660 6.84 -1.82 4.90
C GLU A 660 6.45 -0.34 4.79
N MET A 661 6.83 0.33 3.69
CA MET A 661 6.45 1.73 3.42
C MET A 661 4.98 1.86 2.98
N LYS A 662 4.44 0.82 2.33
CA LYS A 662 3.12 0.86 1.71
C LYS A 662 2.03 1.13 2.75
N GLY A 663 1.36 2.27 2.60
CA GLY A 663 0.34 2.76 3.55
C GLY A 663 0.88 3.20 4.93
N ASP A 664 2.17 3.03 5.19
CA ASP A 664 2.89 3.41 6.41
C ASP A 664 4.19 4.14 6.03
N TRP A 665 4.02 5.33 5.45
CA TRP A 665 5.09 6.14 4.84
C TRP A 665 6.29 6.46 5.75
N ASN A 666 6.13 6.34 7.06
CA ASN A 666 7.16 6.61 8.05
C ASN A 666 7.65 5.34 8.76
N PHE A 667 7.29 4.15 8.26
CA PHE A 667 7.69 2.86 8.82
C PHE A 667 7.32 2.71 10.29
N ILE A 668 6.18 3.26 10.73
CA ILE A 668 5.75 3.30 12.13
C ILE A 668 5.62 1.89 12.70
N ASN A 669 4.94 1.00 11.99
CA ASN A 669 4.75 -0.39 12.40
C ASN A 669 6.07 -1.17 12.44
N PHE A 670 6.93 -0.95 11.45
CA PHE A 670 8.24 -1.57 11.38
C PHE A 670 9.14 -1.09 12.53
N ALA A 671 9.29 0.22 12.72
CA ALA A 671 10.14 0.82 13.75
C ALA A 671 9.65 0.50 15.18
N GLY A 672 8.34 0.28 15.37
CA GLY A 672 7.80 -0.22 16.63
C GLY A 672 8.28 -1.65 16.97
N ARG A 673 8.48 -2.49 15.95
CA ARG A 673 8.83 -3.91 16.13
C ARG A 673 10.32 -4.17 16.14
N PHE A 674 11.10 -3.43 15.37
CA PHE A 674 12.53 -3.68 15.22
C PHE A 674 13.36 -2.53 15.81
N ASN A 675 14.13 -2.85 16.85
CA ASN A 675 14.96 -1.89 17.56
C ASN A 675 16.37 -1.86 16.98
N LEU A 676 16.48 -1.45 15.71
CA LEU A 676 17.76 -1.31 15.01
C LEU A 676 18.74 -0.43 15.80
N PRO A 677 20.05 -0.73 15.77
CA PRO A 677 21.09 0.13 16.34
C PRO A 677 21.34 1.36 15.46
N GLY A 678 20.29 2.17 15.24
CA GLY A 678 20.28 3.37 14.44
C GLY A 678 21.16 4.50 14.97
N GLY A 679 21.51 5.41 14.07
CA GLY A 679 22.18 6.68 14.35
C GLY A 679 21.35 7.86 13.85
N ASP A 680 21.79 9.08 14.15
CA ASP A 680 21.14 10.32 13.73
C ASP A 680 21.78 10.79 12.41
N ALA A 681 21.24 10.34 11.28
CA ALA A 681 21.59 10.88 9.97
C ALA A 681 20.95 12.26 9.73
N GLY A 682 20.09 12.72 10.65
CA GLY A 682 19.36 13.98 10.56
C GLY A 682 18.17 13.91 9.62
N THR A 683 17.49 12.75 9.55
CA THR A 683 16.38 12.49 8.63
C THR A 683 15.16 11.92 9.36
N SER A 684 13.99 11.94 8.70
CA SER A 684 12.80 11.26 9.21
C SER A 684 12.93 9.72 9.22
N PHE A 685 13.96 9.17 8.58
CA PHE A 685 14.17 7.73 8.40
C PHE A 685 15.21 7.15 9.36
N ASP A 686 15.67 7.92 10.36
CA ASP A 686 16.74 7.51 11.28
C ASP A 686 16.39 6.25 12.12
N ASN A 687 15.10 5.95 12.30
CA ASN A 687 14.65 4.72 12.98
C ASN A 687 14.66 3.47 12.07
N THR A 688 15.08 3.60 10.82
CA THR A 688 15.12 2.52 9.81
C THR A 688 16.53 2.14 9.36
N ILE A 689 17.55 2.80 9.91
CA ILE A 689 18.97 2.59 9.62
C ILE A 689 19.69 2.00 10.83
N GLY A 690 20.93 1.53 10.67
CA GLY A 690 21.68 0.92 11.77
C GLY A 690 23.15 0.70 11.50
N ALA A 691 23.99 0.77 12.53
CA ALA A 691 25.41 0.43 12.44
C ALA A 691 25.82 -0.46 13.61
N MET A 692 26.63 -1.49 13.32
CA MET A 692 27.05 -2.46 14.34
C MET A 692 28.37 -3.15 14.02
N GLU A 693 29.12 -3.51 15.05
CA GLU A 693 30.33 -4.31 14.94
C GLU A 693 30.12 -5.73 15.48
N TYR A 694 30.51 -6.72 14.69
CA TYR A 694 30.50 -8.13 15.08
C TYR A 694 31.75 -8.83 14.55
N GLY A 695 32.50 -9.48 15.44
CA GLY A 695 33.80 -10.06 15.11
C GLY A 695 34.74 -9.03 14.51
N ASP A 696 35.20 -9.30 13.29
CA ASP A 696 36.06 -8.43 12.48
C ASP A 696 35.29 -7.72 11.35
N ALA A 697 33.97 -7.56 11.49
CA ALA A 697 33.11 -6.86 10.53
C ALA A 697 32.39 -5.66 11.14
N CYS A 698 32.24 -4.61 10.35
CA CYS A 698 31.34 -3.50 10.56
C CYS A 698 30.18 -3.63 9.55
N PHE A 699 28.95 -3.63 10.07
CA PHE A 699 27.73 -3.62 9.28
C PHE A 699 27.12 -2.22 9.31
N VAL A 700 26.70 -1.73 8.15
CA VAL A 700 25.95 -0.47 8.03
C VAL A 700 24.71 -0.70 7.17
N ILE A 701 23.56 -0.35 7.73
CA ILE A 701 22.24 -0.49 7.15
C ILE A 701 21.75 0.90 6.78
N ILE A 702 21.33 1.07 5.53
CA ILE A 702 20.65 2.27 5.03
C ILE A 702 19.25 1.92 4.53
N ASN A 703 18.37 2.91 4.47
CA ASN A 703 17.02 2.77 3.94
C ASN A 703 16.90 3.49 2.59
N THR A 704 16.68 2.70 1.54
CA THR A 704 16.50 3.15 0.15
C THR A 704 15.08 3.60 -0.16
N GLU A 705 14.13 3.26 0.70
CA GLU A 705 12.70 3.48 0.52
C GLU A 705 12.32 4.83 1.12
N VAL A 706 12.35 5.86 0.26
CA VAL A 706 12.15 7.26 0.67
C VAL A 706 10.97 7.87 -0.07
N THR A 707 10.07 8.45 0.72
CA THR A 707 8.92 9.24 0.27
C THR A 707 8.92 10.63 0.94
N PRO A 708 8.47 11.71 0.25
CA PRO A 708 8.13 11.75 -1.17
C PRO A 708 9.38 11.59 -2.05
N PRO A 709 9.29 11.01 -3.27
CA PRO A 709 10.47 10.74 -4.09
C PRO A 709 11.31 11.97 -4.48
N ALA A 710 10.75 13.17 -4.40
CA ALA A 710 11.48 14.42 -4.60
C ALA A 710 12.55 14.68 -3.51
N GLU A 711 12.38 14.12 -2.32
CA GLU A 711 13.32 14.28 -1.18
C GLU A 711 14.37 13.16 -1.13
N LYS A 712 14.17 12.06 -1.89
CA LYS A 712 15.06 10.90 -1.96
C LYS A 712 16.55 11.28 -2.18
N PRO A 713 16.91 12.20 -3.09
CA PRO A 713 18.32 12.58 -3.29
C PRO A 713 18.99 13.14 -2.03
N GLU A 714 18.33 14.05 -1.31
CA GLU A 714 18.89 14.69 -0.12
C GLU A 714 19.00 13.69 1.04
N ILE A 715 17.94 12.90 1.23
CA ILE A 715 17.87 11.92 2.33
C ILE A 715 18.89 10.81 2.13
N LEU A 716 19.00 10.24 0.92
CA LEU A 716 20.02 9.23 0.64
C LEU A 716 21.43 9.78 0.80
N GLN A 717 21.69 11.02 0.37
CA GLN A 717 23.01 11.63 0.57
C GLN A 717 23.37 11.72 2.07
N LYS A 718 22.44 12.17 2.92
CA LYS A 718 22.65 12.22 4.38
C LYS A 718 22.92 10.84 4.97
N GLN A 719 22.14 9.83 4.57
CA GLN A 719 22.35 8.46 5.03
C GLN A 719 23.71 7.89 4.56
N LEU A 720 24.14 8.19 3.34
CA LEU A 720 25.43 7.75 2.80
C LEU A 720 26.61 8.44 3.48
N ASP A 721 26.50 9.74 3.78
CA ASP A 721 27.51 10.49 4.54
C ASP A 721 27.64 9.93 5.96
N TRP A 722 26.50 9.64 6.61
CA TRP A 722 26.46 8.96 7.90
C TRP A 722 27.08 7.55 7.83
N ALA A 723 26.72 6.77 6.82
CA ALA A 723 27.25 5.41 6.61
C ALA A 723 28.77 5.41 6.43
N LYS A 724 29.28 6.37 5.66
CA LYS A 724 30.72 6.57 5.48
C LYS A 724 31.40 6.88 6.81
N ALA A 725 30.83 7.77 7.62
CA ALA A 725 31.36 8.09 8.94
C ALA A 725 31.40 6.85 9.86
N CYS A 726 30.37 5.99 9.83
CA CYS A 726 30.37 4.72 10.57
C CYS A 726 31.54 3.81 10.15
N PHE A 727 31.74 3.60 8.86
CA PHE A 727 32.84 2.77 8.35
C PHE A 727 34.23 3.35 8.61
N GLU A 728 34.36 4.69 8.64
CA GLU A 728 35.63 5.37 8.92
C GLU A 728 36.01 5.35 10.42
N GLN A 729 35.02 5.28 11.31
CA GLN A 729 35.24 5.17 12.76
C GLN A 729 35.53 3.75 13.21
N SER A 730 34.99 2.76 12.50
CA SER A 730 35.25 1.36 12.78
C SER A 730 36.68 0.95 12.42
N ASN A 731 37.30 0.15 13.29
CA ASN A 731 38.60 -0.46 13.04
C ASN A 731 38.51 -1.90 12.50
N LYS A 732 37.29 -2.35 12.20
CA LYS A 732 37.01 -3.71 11.72
C LYS A 732 37.46 -3.87 10.27
N LYS A 733 38.00 -5.05 9.95
CA LYS A 733 38.53 -5.36 8.62
C LYS A 733 37.45 -5.31 7.55
N TRP A 734 36.34 -6.00 7.77
CA TRP A 734 35.31 -6.22 6.77
C TRP A 734 34.22 -5.15 6.84
N ARG A 735 33.91 -4.54 5.70
CA ARG A 735 32.82 -3.57 5.56
C ARG A 735 31.65 -4.21 4.85
N ILE A 736 30.52 -4.35 5.54
CA ILE A 736 29.30 -4.95 5.00
C ILE A 736 28.20 -3.90 5.00
N MET A 737 27.63 -3.61 3.83
CA MET A 737 26.51 -2.68 3.70
C MET A 737 25.24 -3.44 3.34
N VAL A 738 24.11 -2.96 3.83
CA VAL A 738 22.80 -3.59 3.65
C VAL A 738 21.78 -2.52 3.30
N ALA A 739 20.97 -2.78 2.28
CA ALA A 739 19.80 -1.97 1.92
C ALA A 739 18.76 -2.90 1.29
N HIS A 740 17.49 -2.50 1.27
CA HIS A 740 16.46 -3.33 0.64
C HIS A 740 16.59 -3.32 -0.88
N ALA A 741 16.52 -2.15 -1.52
CA ALA A 741 16.78 -1.99 -2.94
C ALA A 741 18.29 -1.80 -3.21
N GLY A 742 18.82 -2.61 -4.13
CA GLY A 742 20.23 -2.58 -4.53
C GLY A 742 20.47 -1.85 -5.86
N PRO A 743 21.71 -1.40 -6.14
CA PRO A 743 22.06 -0.77 -7.41
C PRO A 743 22.14 -1.75 -8.60
N TYR A 744 22.19 -3.06 -8.34
CA TYR A 744 22.33 -4.11 -9.35
C TYR A 744 21.19 -5.13 -9.21
N THR A 745 20.14 -4.96 -10.02
CA THR A 745 18.90 -5.74 -9.97
C THR A 745 18.60 -6.43 -11.32
N SER A 746 17.59 -7.30 -11.33
CA SER A 746 16.97 -7.90 -12.52
C SER A 746 15.66 -7.24 -12.90
N ASN A 747 14.66 -7.20 -12.02
CA ASN A 747 13.27 -6.82 -12.35
C ASN A 747 12.89 -5.39 -11.98
N HIS A 748 13.40 -4.91 -10.86
CA HIS A 748 13.19 -3.51 -10.48
C HIS A 748 14.16 -2.59 -11.22
N ASP A 749 13.74 -1.35 -11.49
CA ASP A 749 14.58 -0.39 -12.20
C ASP A 749 15.76 0.03 -11.30
N PRO A 750 17.01 -0.34 -11.64
CA PRO A 750 18.15 0.03 -10.83
C PRO A 750 18.34 1.55 -10.75
N MET A 751 17.78 2.33 -11.69
CA MET A 751 17.93 3.79 -11.73
C MET A 751 17.31 4.50 -10.53
N GLU A 752 16.44 3.84 -9.77
CA GLU A 752 15.87 4.42 -8.55
C GLU A 752 16.88 4.67 -7.44
N VAL A 753 17.95 3.85 -7.38
CA VAL A 753 18.96 3.92 -6.31
C VAL A 753 20.39 3.96 -6.84
N ARG A 754 20.67 3.34 -7.99
CA ARG A 754 22.02 3.21 -8.57
C ARG A 754 22.76 4.54 -8.73
N PRO A 755 22.14 5.64 -9.20
CA PRO A 755 22.83 6.94 -9.34
C PRO A 755 23.38 7.51 -8.03
N TYR A 756 22.82 7.11 -6.89
CA TYR A 756 23.27 7.55 -5.57
C TYR A 756 24.28 6.58 -4.96
N LEU A 757 24.12 5.29 -5.21
CA LEU A 757 24.82 4.24 -4.47
C LEU A 757 26.19 3.86 -5.04
N ILE A 758 26.36 3.75 -6.37
CA ILE A 758 27.55 3.07 -6.93
C ILE A 758 28.87 3.74 -6.55
N ASP A 759 28.96 5.06 -6.73
CA ASP A 759 30.17 5.82 -6.42
C ASP A 759 30.41 5.84 -4.90
N ALA A 760 29.33 5.98 -4.12
CA ALA A 760 29.42 6.03 -2.66
C ALA A 760 29.90 4.70 -2.07
N ILE A 761 29.41 3.56 -2.57
CA ILE A 761 29.80 2.22 -2.13
C ILE A 761 31.28 1.94 -2.47
N ASP A 762 31.71 2.29 -3.69
CA ASP A 762 33.10 2.17 -4.11
C ASP A 762 34.03 3.05 -3.26
N ASP A 763 33.64 4.30 -3.00
CA ASP A 763 34.38 5.24 -2.15
C ASP A 763 34.49 4.75 -0.70
N MET A 764 33.40 4.15 -0.18
CA MET A 764 33.35 3.52 1.15
C MET A 764 34.11 2.19 1.20
N LYS A 765 34.55 1.64 0.06
CA LYS A 765 35.29 0.37 -0.04
C LYS A 765 34.52 -0.77 0.65
N VAL A 766 33.23 -0.88 0.38
CA VAL A 766 32.38 -1.96 0.92
C VAL A 766 32.81 -3.29 0.34
N ASP A 767 33.03 -4.29 1.18
CA ASP A 767 33.46 -5.63 0.73
C ASP A 767 32.28 -6.45 0.21
N LEU A 768 31.17 -6.41 0.96
CA LEU A 768 29.94 -7.15 0.69
C LEU A 768 28.73 -6.22 0.82
N PHE A 769 27.88 -6.20 -0.20
CA PHE A 769 26.59 -5.52 -0.19
C PHE A 769 25.47 -6.57 -0.27
N LEU A 770 24.50 -6.48 0.64
CA LEU A 770 23.39 -7.43 0.74
C LEU A 770 22.06 -6.70 0.50
N ASN A 771 21.21 -7.24 -0.37
CA ASN A 771 19.88 -6.70 -0.66
C ASN A 771 18.80 -7.76 -0.94
N GLY A 772 17.54 -7.33 -0.86
CA GLY A 772 16.35 -8.10 -1.24
C GLY A 772 15.70 -7.47 -2.48
N HIS A 773 14.40 -7.23 -2.42
CA HIS A 773 13.57 -6.52 -3.40
C HIS A 773 13.34 -7.31 -4.70
N ASP A 774 14.42 -7.81 -5.30
CA ASP A 774 14.37 -8.76 -6.40
C ASP A 774 14.29 -10.19 -5.84
N HIS A 775 13.15 -10.86 -6.04
CA HIS A 775 12.88 -12.23 -5.59
C HIS A 775 13.60 -13.29 -6.44
N ILE A 776 14.90 -13.12 -6.60
CA ILE A 776 15.80 -13.95 -7.39
C ILE A 776 17.20 -13.83 -6.78
N TYR A 777 17.92 -14.96 -6.72
CA TYR A 777 19.31 -14.90 -6.28
C TYR A 777 20.19 -14.36 -7.40
N ILE A 778 20.95 -13.30 -7.10
CA ILE A 778 21.94 -12.73 -8.04
C ILE A 778 23.20 -12.35 -7.28
N ARG A 779 24.35 -12.72 -7.83
CA ARG A 779 25.66 -12.26 -7.39
C ARG A 779 26.42 -11.58 -8.51
N GLY A 780 27.11 -10.49 -8.18
CA GLY A 780 28.11 -9.87 -9.06
C GLY A 780 29.17 -9.12 -8.26
N THR A 781 30.42 -9.11 -8.75
CA THR A 781 31.49 -8.29 -8.17
C THR A 781 31.80 -7.13 -9.10
N VAL A 782 31.64 -5.89 -8.60
CA VAL A 782 31.66 -4.69 -9.44
C VAL A 782 32.53 -3.60 -8.80
N LYS A 783 33.22 -2.83 -9.65
CA LYS A 783 33.94 -1.61 -9.29
C LYS A 783 33.92 -0.64 -10.46
N ASN A 784 33.67 0.64 -10.20
CA ASN A 784 33.45 1.68 -11.21
C ASN A 784 32.42 1.24 -12.26
N ASP A 785 31.35 0.59 -11.80
CA ASP A 785 30.28 0.05 -12.66
C ASP A 785 30.76 -0.97 -13.71
N GLN A 786 31.89 -1.62 -13.45
CA GLN A 786 32.46 -2.67 -14.29
C GLN A 786 32.65 -3.95 -13.49
N LYS A 787 32.30 -5.07 -14.11
CA LYS A 787 32.52 -6.39 -13.53
C LYS A 787 34.02 -6.64 -13.32
N VAL A 788 34.39 -7.06 -12.12
CA VAL A 788 35.78 -7.33 -11.71
C VAL A 788 35.88 -8.66 -10.95
N PRO A 789 37.08 -9.26 -10.80
CA PRO A 789 37.24 -10.46 -9.99
C PRO A 789 36.88 -10.26 -8.51
N LEU A 790 36.51 -11.35 -7.82
CA LEU A 790 36.23 -11.36 -6.38
C LEU A 790 37.35 -10.69 -5.56
N GLY A 791 36.95 -9.75 -4.69
CA GLY A 791 37.86 -8.97 -3.85
C GLY A 791 38.60 -7.82 -4.56
N GLU A 792 38.33 -7.55 -5.84
CA GLU A 792 38.84 -6.35 -6.54
C GLU A 792 37.82 -5.20 -6.60
N GLY A 793 36.57 -5.49 -6.24
CA GLY A 793 35.45 -4.56 -6.07
C GLY A 793 34.46 -5.08 -5.03
N THR A 794 33.36 -4.36 -4.84
CA THR A 794 32.29 -4.79 -3.93
C THR A 794 31.58 -6.01 -4.51
N THR A 795 31.34 -7.02 -3.66
CA THR A 795 30.49 -8.15 -4.04
C THR A 795 29.06 -7.84 -3.64
N TYR A 796 28.13 -7.87 -4.59
CA TYR A 796 26.72 -7.64 -4.39
C TYR A 796 25.99 -8.99 -4.38
N ILE A 797 25.08 -9.17 -3.41
CA ILE A 797 24.18 -10.33 -3.35
C ILE A 797 22.75 -9.84 -3.19
N THR A 798 21.92 -10.15 -4.17
CA THR A 798 20.46 -10.19 -4.02
C THR A 798 20.09 -11.57 -3.48
N GLY A 799 19.44 -11.62 -2.32
CA GLY A 799 19.32 -12.82 -1.50
C GLY A 799 18.41 -13.93 -2.05
N GLY A 800 17.60 -13.64 -3.07
CA GLY A 800 16.48 -14.49 -3.47
C GLY A 800 15.21 -14.14 -2.70
N THR A 801 14.42 -15.14 -2.35
CA THR A 801 13.28 -14.97 -1.46
C THR A 801 13.13 -16.20 -0.56
N VAL A 802 12.59 -16.03 0.64
CA VAL A 802 12.05 -17.13 1.46
C VAL A 802 10.52 -17.14 1.50
N GLY A 803 9.88 -16.24 0.76
CA GLY A 803 8.44 -16.16 0.54
C GLY A 803 8.00 -16.96 -0.69
N ASN A 804 6.84 -16.58 -1.26
CA ASN A 804 6.17 -17.34 -2.33
C ASN A 804 6.06 -16.59 -3.66
N LYS A 805 6.78 -15.47 -3.84
CA LYS A 805 6.83 -14.71 -5.09
C LYS A 805 8.22 -14.78 -5.69
N TYR A 806 8.32 -14.77 -7.01
CA TYR A 806 9.57 -14.95 -7.75
C TYR A 806 9.61 -14.02 -8.95
N TYR A 807 10.82 -13.70 -9.41
CA TYR A 807 11.00 -12.90 -10.62
C TYR A 807 12.05 -13.48 -11.58
N ASP A 808 11.88 -13.19 -12.87
CA ASP A 808 12.71 -13.69 -13.95
C ASP A 808 14.10 -13.04 -14.01
N TYR A 809 15.11 -13.74 -14.50
CA TYR A 809 16.38 -13.09 -14.86
C TYR A 809 16.27 -12.32 -16.19
N LEU A 810 16.56 -11.01 -16.18
CA LEU A 810 16.48 -10.14 -17.37
C LEU A 810 17.86 -9.88 -18.00
N ASP A 811 17.88 -9.73 -19.33
CA ASP A 811 19.11 -9.49 -20.11
C ASP A 811 19.92 -8.28 -19.65
N ARG A 812 19.27 -7.26 -19.09
CA ARG A 812 19.92 -6.04 -18.57
C ARG A 812 20.86 -6.31 -17.39
N SER A 813 20.76 -7.46 -16.75
CA SER A 813 21.58 -7.82 -15.59
C SER A 813 22.90 -8.49 -15.95
N LYS A 814 23.01 -9.00 -17.18
CA LYS A 814 24.16 -9.81 -17.64
C LYS A 814 25.52 -9.15 -17.48
N TYR A 815 25.60 -7.82 -17.59
CA TYR A 815 26.90 -7.13 -17.58
C TYR A 815 27.58 -7.14 -16.20
N PHE A 816 26.81 -7.27 -15.10
CA PHE A 816 27.35 -7.31 -13.73
C PHE A 816 27.31 -8.71 -13.11
N THR A 817 26.41 -9.59 -13.57
CA THR A 817 26.17 -10.89 -12.94
C THR A 817 27.35 -11.85 -13.12
N ASP A 818 27.83 -12.39 -12.01
CA ASP A 818 28.71 -13.56 -11.93
C ASP A 818 27.93 -14.88 -11.85
N SER A 819 26.85 -14.89 -11.08
CA SER A 819 26.00 -16.06 -10.84
C SER A 819 24.57 -15.61 -10.55
N TYR A 820 23.59 -16.40 -10.96
CA TYR A 820 22.18 -16.20 -10.63
C TYR A 820 21.47 -17.55 -10.62
N HIS A 821 20.31 -17.62 -9.95
CA HIS A 821 19.48 -18.82 -9.92
C HIS A 821 17.99 -18.49 -10.01
N ASP A 822 17.36 -18.88 -11.11
CA ASP A 822 15.92 -18.72 -11.41
C ASP A 822 15.25 -20.01 -11.95
N ASP A 823 15.99 -21.11 -12.12
CA ASP A 823 15.55 -22.27 -12.91
C ASP A 823 14.22 -22.93 -12.49
N GLU A 824 13.76 -22.76 -11.23
CA GLU A 824 12.61 -23.49 -10.67
C GLU A 824 11.69 -22.63 -9.77
N ASP A 825 11.86 -21.31 -9.69
CA ASP A 825 11.05 -20.43 -8.83
C ASP A 825 10.92 -20.97 -7.39
N GLN A 826 12.06 -21.12 -6.70
CA GLN A 826 12.14 -21.76 -5.38
C GLN A 826 12.86 -20.89 -4.35
N GLN A 827 12.51 -21.10 -3.06
CA GLN A 827 13.10 -20.39 -1.93
C GLN A 827 14.61 -20.56 -1.85
N THR A 828 15.29 -19.49 -1.45
CA THR A 828 16.76 -19.44 -1.31
C THR A 828 17.15 -18.99 0.08
N VAL A 829 18.17 -19.63 0.65
CA VAL A 829 18.79 -19.24 1.92
C VAL A 829 20.30 -19.07 1.73
N ASN A 830 20.90 -18.09 2.40
CA ASN A 830 22.31 -17.75 2.23
C ASN A 830 23.06 -17.87 3.56
N LEU A 831 24.02 -18.79 3.64
CA LEU A 831 24.83 -19.02 4.82
C LEU A 831 26.12 -18.21 4.69
N VAL A 832 26.33 -17.24 5.58
CA VAL A 832 27.50 -16.34 5.53
C VAL A 832 28.41 -16.60 6.71
N THR A 833 29.69 -16.84 6.44
CA THR A 833 30.74 -16.96 7.46
C THR A 833 31.80 -15.90 7.23
N VAL A 834 32.03 -15.04 8.23
CA VAL A 834 33.08 -14.02 8.21
C VAL A 834 34.22 -14.49 9.09
N SER A 835 35.44 -14.48 8.56
CA SER A 835 36.66 -14.81 9.30
C SER A 835 37.80 -13.86 8.92
N LYS A 836 38.95 -14.00 9.59
CA LYS A 836 40.17 -13.30 9.18
C LYS A 836 40.62 -13.65 7.75
N ASP A 837 40.29 -14.83 7.24
CA ASP A 837 40.76 -15.33 5.94
C ASP A 837 39.85 -14.93 4.78
N GLY A 838 38.59 -14.59 5.04
CA GLY A 838 37.64 -14.21 4.01
C GLY A 838 36.20 -14.12 4.49
N ILE A 839 35.32 -13.67 3.61
CA ILE A 839 33.86 -13.83 3.77
C ILE A 839 33.44 -14.98 2.85
N LYS A 840 33.04 -16.10 3.43
CA LYS A 840 32.48 -17.24 2.70
C LYS A 840 30.97 -17.12 2.65
N VAL A 841 30.38 -17.34 1.48
CA VAL A 841 28.93 -17.45 1.31
C VAL A 841 28.59 -18.75 0.61
N THR A 842 27.63 -19.48 1.17
CA THR A 842 27.03 -20.68 0.56
C THR A 842 25.53 -20.45 0.43
N SER A 843 25.06 -20.36 -0.81
CA SER A 843 23.65 -20.15 -1.12
C SER A 843 23.00 -21.48 -1.51
N MET A 844 21.86 -21.78 -0.91
CA MET A 844 21.12 -23.02 -1.12
C MET A 844 19.71 -22.70 -1.60
N GLN A 845 19.24 -23.38 -2.62
CA GLN A 845 17.88 -23.25 -3.14
C GLN A 845 17.10 -24.53 -2.89
N LYS A 846 15.81 -24.43 -2.56
CA LYS A 846 14.92 -25.59 -2.51
C LYS A 846 14.89 -26.28 -3.87
N ALA A 847 15.01 -27.60 -3.88
CA ALA A 847 15.25 -28.38 -5.10
C ALA A 847 13.97 -29.03 -5.67
N ASP A 848 12.94 -29.20 -4.85
CA ASP A 848 11.66 -29.78 -5.25
C ASP A 848 10.53 -28.88 -4.73
N PRO A 849 9.67 -28.33 -5.60
CA PRO A 849 8.52 -27.52 -5.22
C PRO A 849 7.62 -28.18 -4.15
N GLU A 850 7.51 -29.50 -4.16
CA GLU A 850 6.60 -30.27 -3.28
C GLU A 850 7.30 -30.86 -2.05
N ASN A 851 8.64 -30.78 -1.95
CA ASN A 851 9.41 -31.41 -0.88
C ASN A 851 10.46 -30.50 -0.22
N TRP A 852 10.11 -30.02 0.97
CA TRP A 852 10.93 -29.15 1.82
C TRP A 852 12.19 -29.80 2.42
N GLU A 853 12.34 -31.12 2.31
CA GLU A 853 13.54 -31.82 2.77
C GLU A 853 14.70 -31.76 1.73
N THR A 854 14.43 -31.30 0.52
CA THR A 854 15.40 -31.31 -0.58
C THR A 854 15.88 -29.91 -0.96
N TRP A 855 17.20 -29.73 -0.91
CA TRP A 855 17.87 -28.46 -1.20
C TRP A 855 19.13 -28.72 -2.02
N LYS A 856 19.40 -27.86 -3.00
CA LYS A 856 20.55 -27.91 -3.89
C LYS A 856 21.46 -26.71 -3.64
N LEU A 857 22.75 -26.90 -3.89
CA LEU A 857 23.70 -25.80 -3.90
C LEU A 857 23.34 -24.88 -5.07
N ALA A 858 23.09 -23.61 -4.77
CA ALA A 858 22.95 -22.56 -5.76
C ALA A 858 24.36 -22.05 -6.09
N ASP A 859 24.99 -21.36 -5.13
CA ASP A 859 26.32 -20.77 -5.32
C ASP A 859 27.20 -20.97 -4.08
N GLU A 860 28.51 -20.96 -4.27
CA GLU A 860 29.50 -20.93 -3.18
C GLU A 860 30.75 -20.17 -3.60
N PHE A 861 31.14 -19.19 -2.79
CA PHE A 861 32.34 -18.39 -3.05
C PHE A 861 32.96 -17.84 -1.76
N VAL A 862 34.17 -17.30 -1.90
CA VAL A 862 34.91 -16.64 -0.81
C VAL A 862 35.44 -15.30 -1.31
N ILE A 863 35.13 -14.21 -0.61
CA ILE A 863 35.76 -12.91 -0.77
C ILE A 863 37.12 -12.97 -0.04
N PRO A 864 38.26 -12.98 -0.76
CA PRO A 864 39.53 -13.41 -0.17
C PRO A 864 40.32 -12.28 0.51
N LYS A 865 39.94 -11.02 0.29
CA LYS A 865 40.64 -9.84 0.80
C LYS A 865 39.66 -8.67 0.95
N SER A 866 39.94 -7.79 1.91
CA SER A 866 39.15 -6.57 2.09
C SER A 866 39.68 -5.42 1.23
N LEU A 867 38.79 -4.63 0.64
CA LEU A 867 39.08 -3.44 -0.14
C LEU A 867 39.68 -2.31 0.70
N SER A 868 39.34 -2.26 2.00
CA SER A 868 39.80 -1.22 2.94
C SER A 868 41.28 -1.38 3.34
N SER A 869 41.84 -2.59 3.19
CA SER A 869 43.16 -2.99 3.69
C SER A 869 44.38 -2.33 3.01
N SER A 870 44.19 -1.53 1.96
CA SER A 870 45.24 -0.71 1.32
C SER A 870 45.65 0.54 2.11
N GLY A 871 45.02 0.80 3.27
CA GLY A 871 45.31 1.93 4.17
C GLY A 871 45.10 1.62 5.65
N TYR A 872 45.29 0.36 6.05
CA TYR A 872 45.08 -0.10 7.43
C TYR A 872 45.92 0.70 8.43
N LYS A 873 45.26 1.42 9.35
CA LYS A 873 45.92 1.83 10.60
C LYS A 873 45.88 0.61 11.53
N GLU A 874 47.03 0.14 11.99
CA GLU A 874 47.11 -0.97 12.94
C GLU A 874 46.19 -0.75 14.15
N ALA A 875 45.69 -1.86 14.71
CA ALA A 875 44.80 -1.88 15.85
C ALA A 875 45.37 -1.08 17.03
N GLY A 876 44.79 0.10 17.30
CA GLY A 876 45.23 1.00 18.37
C GLY A 876 44.70 2.44 18.31
N GLU A 877 44.21 2.92 17.16
CA GLU A 877 43.76 4.32 17.00
C GLU A 877 42.25 4.54 16.80
N GLY A 878 41.43 3.48 16.69
CA GLY A 878 39.96 3.59 16.58
C GLY A 878 39.26 3.45 17.93
N THR A 879 38.28 4.32 18.22
CA THR A 879 37.60 4.41 19.53
C THR A 879 36.41 3.46 19.72
N GLY A 880 36.14 2.55 18.78
CA GLY A 880 34.88 1.79 18.73
C GLY A 880 33.72 2.68 18.25
N LEU A 881 32.59 2.06 17.90
CA LEU A 881 31.41 2.77 17.38
C LEU A 881 30.69 3.46 18.56
N SER A 882 30.99 4.72 18.84
CA SER A 882 30.17 5.56 19.73
C SER A 882 28.98 6.12 18.95
N ILE A 883 27.76 6.10 19.50
CA ILE A 883 26.54 6.64 18.84
C ILE A 883 26.83 8.03 18.25
N ILE A 884 26.86 8.13 16.92
CA ILE A 884 27.27 9.35 16.21
C ILE A 884 26.04 10.25 16.03
N GLN A 885 26.16 11.51 16.46
CA GLN A 885 25.38 12.63 15.93
C GLN A 885 26.07 13.14 14.67
N ALA A 886 25.30 13.43 13.60
CA ALA A 886 25.83 14.00 12.36
C ALA A 886 26.76 15.22 12.61
N PRO A 887 27.84 15.39 11.83
CA PRO A 887 28.71 16.55 11.96
C PRO A 887 27.97 17.84 11.56
N ALA A 888 28.04 18.86 12.41
CA ALA A 888 27.66 20.22 12.05
C ALA A 888 28.74 20.83 11.15
N ASP A 889 28.34 21.29 9.96
CA ASP A 889 29.09 22.12 9.01
C ASP A 889 30.58 21.78 8.83
N ALA A 890 30.89 20.94 7.83
CA ALA A 890 32.24 20.83 7.28
C ALA A 890 32.31 21.55 5.92
N GLY A 891 33.02 22.68 5.92
CA GLY A 891 33.22 23.55 4.77
C GLY A 891 33.83 22.86 3.55
N THR A 892 33.42 23.38 2.41
CA THR A 892 33.83 23.03 1.05
C THR A 892 35.35 22.98 0.87
N LEU A 893 35.89 21.78 0.69
CA LEU A 893 37.21 21.57 0.09
C LEU A 893 37.05 21.43 -1.43
N SER A 894 37.55 22.44 -2.14
CA SER A 894 37.64 22.49 -3.59
C SER A 894 38.65 21.45 -4.12
N MET A 895 38.15 20.30 -4.57
CA MET A 895 38.81 19.46 -5.57
C MET A 895 38.35 19.94 -6.96
N SER A 896 39.28 20.18 -7.89
CA SER A 896 38.94 20.50 -9.27
C SER A 896 38.16 19.34 -9.89
N SER A 897 36.86 19.54 -10.15
CA SER A 897 35.93 18.43 -10.43
C SER A 897 36.07 17.87 -11.85
N ALA A 898 36.22 16.55 -11.94
CA ALA A 898 36.09 15.75 -13.18
C ALA A 898 34.63 15.60 -13.65
N TYR A 899 33.68 16.22 -12.92
CA TYR A 899 32.24 16.11 -13.12
C TYR A 899 31.58 17.50 -13.05
N TYR A 900 30.49 17.64 -13.80
CA TYR A 900 29.56 18.75 -13.76
C TYR A 900 28.23 18.30 -13.17
N THR A 901 27.75 18.96 -12.12
CA THR A 901 26.42 18.72 -11.57
C THR A 901 25.39 19.53 -12.36
N VAL A 902 24.41 18.84 -12.95
CA VAL A 902 23.31 19.42 -13.70
C VAL A 902 22.49 20.33 -12.78
N VAL A 903 22.13 21.53 -13.23
CA VAL A 903 21.25 22.46 -12.51
C VAL A 903 19.93 22.66 -13.27
N PRO A 904 18.85 23.12 -12.62
CA PRO A 904 17.58 23.39 -13.30
C PRO A 904 17.76 24.31 -14.52
N GLY A 905 17.25 23.88 -15.68
CA GLY A 905 17.35 24.61 -16.95
C GLY A 905 18.56 24.22 -17.83
N ASP A 906 19.41 23.31 -17.35
CA ASP A 906 20.41 22.66 -18.18
C ASP A 906 19.78 21.71 -19.20
N VAL A 907 20.47 21.59 -20.32
CA VAL A 907 20.27 20.51 -21.30
C VAL A 907 21.66 20.00 -21.66
N LEU A 908 21.79 18.72 -22.00
CA LEU A 908 23.09 18.06 -22.21
C LEU A 908 23.94 18.82 -23.23
N TRP A 909 23.31 19.41 -24.25
CA TRP A 909 23.95 20.28 -25.23
C TRP A 909 24.66 21.50 -24.60
N LYS A 910 24.04 22.19 -23.64
CA LYS A 910 24.64 23.37 -22.98
C LYS A 910 25.87 22.95 -22.16
N ILE A 911 25.79 21.80 -21.52
CA ILE A 911 26.87 21.25 -20.69
C ILE A 911 28.05 20.85 -21.59
N ALA A 912 27.79 20.12 -22.67
CA ALA A 912 28.82 19.74 -23.63
C ALA A 912 29.53 20.94 -24.23
N LEU A 913 28.77 21.96 -24.64
CA LEU A 913 29.31 23.21 -25.17
C LEU A 913 30.22 23.94 -24.15
N LYS A 914 29.84 23.92 -22.87
CA LYS A 914 30.61 24.56 -21.78
C LYS A 914 31.98 23.92 -21.59
N TYR A 915 32.11 22.62 -21.84
CA TYR A 915 33.34 21.86 -21.62
C TYR A 915 34.08 21.49 -22.91
N ASN A 916 33.65 22.02 -24.05
CA ASN A 916 34.27 21.81 -25.35
C ASN A 916 34.13 20.36 -25.89
N TRP A 917 33.01 19.71 -25.54
CA TRP A 917 32.56 18.41 -26.05
C TRP A 917 31.37 18.60 -27.00
N THR A 918 31.12 17.63 -27.89
CA THR A 918 29.79 17.49 -28.49
C THR A 918 28.85 16.80 -27.50
N TRP A 919 27.54 17.06 -27.59
CA TRP A 919 26.56 16.39 -26.74
C TRP A 919 26.56 14.87 -26.92
N LYS A 920 26.95 14.37 -28.11
CA LYS A 920 27.08 12.93 -28.40
C LYS A 920 28.26 12.32 -27.67
N GLU A 921 29.43 12.94 -27.75
CA GLU A 921 30.62 12.47 -27.03
C GLU A 921 30.39 12.52 -25.51
N LEU A 922 29.70 13.57 -25.03
CA LEU A 922 29.36 13.70 -23.62
C LEU A 922 28.29 12.68 -23.19
N ALA A 923 27.31 12.38 -24.05
CA ALA A 923 26.34 11.32 -23.80
C ALA A 923 26.99 9.94 -23.75
N GLU A 924 27.92 9.68 -24.67
CA GLU A 924 28.60 8.39 -24.82
C GLU A 924 29.53 8.10 -23.64
N ILE A 925 30.35 9.08 -23.21
CA ILE A 925 31.22 8.91 -22.03
C ILE A 925 30.43 8.81 -20.70
N ASN A 926 29.20 9.30 -20.69
CA ASN A 926 28.29 9.22 -19.55
C ASN A 926 27.26 8.09 -19.68
N HIS A 927 27.37 7.25 -20.72
CA HIS A 927 26.44 6.14 -21.00
C HIS A 927 24.96 6.54 -20.95
N LEU A 928 24.62 7.76 -21.40
CA LEU A 928 23.26 8.27 -21.38
C LEU A 928 22.41 7.58 -22.46
N LEU A 929 21.51 6.70 -22.02
CA LEU A 929 20.55 6.00 -22.89
C LEU A 929 19.56 6.97 -23.55
N THR A 930 19.21 8.05 -22.86
CA THR A 930 18.30 9.10 -23.32
C THR A 930 18.99 10.46 -23.20
N PRO A 931 19.86 10.83 -24.17
CA PRO A 931 20.67 12.06 -24.09
C PRO A 931 19.86 13.36 -23.99
N ASP A 932 18.58 13.29 -24.35
CA ASP A 932 17.62 14.41 -24.27
C ASP A 932 17.07 14.65 -22.85
N LEU A 933 17.34 13.74 -21.91
CA LEU A 933 16.86 13.81 -20.53
C LEU A 933 18.04 13.76 -19.54
N ILE A 934 18.24 14.86 -18.82
CA ILE A 934 19.17 14.97 -17.69
C ILE A 934 18.46 15.61 -16.50
N TYR A 935 18.82 15.22 -15.29
CA TYR A 935 18.13 15.64 -14.07
C TYR A 935 18.96 16.64 -13.26
N PRO A 936 18.37 17.71 -12.70
CA PRO A 936 19.07 18.53 -11.71
C PRO A 936 19.65 17.66 -10.58
N GLY A 937 20.93 17.87 -10.26
CA GLY A 937 21.69 17.04 -9.32
C GLY A 937 22.47 15.89 -9.97
N GLN A 938 22.13 15.47 -11.20
CA GLN A 938 22.88 14.45 -11.94
C GLN A 938 24.32 14.91 -12.17
N LYS A 939 25.29 14.03 -11.92
CA LYS A 939 26.69 14.30 -12.25
C LYS A 939 26.99 13.81 -13.66
N ILE A 940 27.46 14.73 -14.50
CA ILE A 940 27.92 14.48 -15.86
C ILE A 940 29.45 14.54 -15.85
N ARG A 941 30.10 13.43 -16.14
CA ARG A 941 31.54 13.34 -16.35
C ARG A 941 31.97 14.26 -17.48
N ILE A 942 32.95 15.12 -17.20
CA ILE A 942 33.47 16.14 -18.13
C ILE A 942 34.98 16.03 -18.37
N GLN A 943 35.64 15.00 -17.81
CA GLN A 943 37.07 14.70 -17.95
C GLN A 943 37.38 13.20 -18.01
#